data_AF-A0A6B1BXF8-F1
#
_entry.id   AF-A0A6B1BXF8-F1
#
_cell.length_a   1.000
_cell.length_b   1.000
_cell.length_c   1.000
_cell.angle_alpha   90.00
_cell.angle_beta   90.00
_cell.angle_gamma   90.00
#
_symmetry.space_group_name_H-M   'P 1'
#
loop_
_entity.id
_entity.type
_entity.pdbx_description
1 polymer ?
#
loop_
_entity_poly.entity_id
_entity_poly.type
_entity_poly.pdbx_seq_one_letter_code
_entity_poly.pdbx_strand_id
1 'polypeptide(L)'
;MCGIVAVVRRYSPRVPPTSDEVFDLLSPVVVSLRDLGGNHDLATRIGESAGKLIQADRLLQGTAGLQALLGERPLRATIRATLSEIDRLIGALEADLDQSAGDRASEAVNAALIQMKDAVWAIGNDRLNTADAVAELAGPSPAQSALGVFSSVQIALSALDRLEVRGRDSAGLHLLVSDHGLDPAAPAVSAALAERAADPLFRSGSVRWADDCLSFVYKAAAEIGELGDNTAALRAAIAADELLAAALEDEGANAAVIGHTRWASVGMINEANAHPLNSELSADSVQPYAIGVLNGDVDNHTDLVAHHNLALDPGITTDAKVIPALWSSRLDHSASADATVDAFRRTMTDLNGSVAIAGQSAANPGQLLLALRGSGQAMYIGAAEDAYVVASEPYGLVEQSNRYVRMDGETPSDPENAAASRGQVVALDRDHAGDLSAIGRFSYDGTPLPVADTDIVNAEMTTRDVDRRGFRHYLLKEITESPESFRKTLRGRIVSTEGDHLSPSLAVKLGPETLPDQLRQRLADRSISDIIVIGQGTAAVAGHSLAHFLRNELPDRQVSSVLATELSGFGMQADMSDTLVIAISQSGTTTDTNRTVDLVRRRGASVIAIVNRRNSDLCDKADGVLYTSDGRDVEMSVASTKAFYAQVAAGVLLAVALADAANGDQPADSRQHGRRQQLLASLRDLPEAMADVLGLQDRIADIARRHALGRTYWAVVGNGLNRVAAEEVRIKLSELCYKSIACDTTEDKKHIDLSSEPLILVCAAGLFDSTADDVAKEVAIFRAHKAAPIVITSGTEARFDAAAEVIATPTTASPELAFVLATMVGHLFGYESALAIDELAQPLRETRAAIEAEVAASDADIDSQRMLEKLRSQFTPAAQQFFQDLRQGRYNGCLEAGTAAEMASMYRYALGIAPLDAYQLERGRVGTPAVVLEDLTAMLTVAVGELTRPVDAIRHQAKTVTVGISRAEESLLELPLVRAALDAGAPRHQLSYQTLRTLTALDPAVAEVTGYIRYGINGDPESPSTTIHVIDRGGITVGLASRTERDPTLRGSKHLVAIERQVRATRGRSDGRTIVLIPEVKDRQTTGLTLLHVRFQPSLSPETAQQVLEGYRNRFAALRDEVTETEPDFRLDRLGDITTEDLLLEPVTELADRWRP
;
A
#
# COMPACT_ATOMS: atom_id res chain seq x y z
N MET A 1 -2.31 3.88 0.28
CA MET A 1 -3.05 3.32 -0.86
C MET A 1 -4.53 3.31 -0.54
N CYS A 2 -5.33 3.84 -1.46
CA CYS A 2 -6.77 3.66 -1.46
C CYS A 2 -7.17 2.18 -1.32
N GLY A 3 -8.35 1.89 -0.77
CA GLY A 3 -8.89 0.55 -0.62
C GLY A 3 -10.09 0.33 -1.53
N ILE A 4 -10.07 -0.67 -2.43
CA ILE A 4 -11.28 -1.14 -3.15
C ILE A 4 -11.84 -2.34 -2.40
N VAL A 5 -13.17 -2.37 -2.24
CA VAL A 5 -13.92 -3.54 -1.79
C VAL A 5 -15.13 -3.75 -2.69
N ALA A 6 -15.45 -4.98 -3.04
CA ALA A 6 -16.74 -5.28 -3.66
C ALA A 6 -17.28 -6.63 -3.23
N VAL A 7 -18.60 -6.75 -3.16
CA VAL A 7 -19.30 -7.98 -2.78
C VAL A 7 -20.44 -8.24 -3.74
N VAL A 8 -20.43 -9.43 -4.35
CA VAL A 8 -21.53 -9.93 -5.17
C VAL A 8 -21.95 -11.29 -4.61
N ARG A 9 -23.25 -11.47 -4.40
CA ARG A 9 -23.81 -12.61 -3.67
C ARG A 9 -24.98 -13.23 -4.41
N ARG A 10 -25.03 -14.57 -4.44
CA ARG A 10 -26.22 -15.33 -4.84
C ARG A 10 -27.08 -15.73 -3.64
N TYR A 11 -28.29 -16.16 -3.92
CA TYR A 11 -29.16 -16.76 -2.92
C TYR A 11 -28.56 -18.05 -2.36
N SER A 12 -28.57 -18.20 -1.02
CA SER A 12 -28.00 -19.38 -0.38
C SER A 12 -28.96 -20.57 -0.43
N PRO A 13 -28.54 -21.74 -0.93
CA PRO A 13 -29.35 -22.95 -0.90
C PRO A 13 -29.30 -23.66 0.47
N ARG A 14 -28.48 -23.20 1.42
CA ARG A 14 -28.26 -23.89 2.69
C ARG A 14 -29.38 -23.58 3.70
N VAL A 15 -29.84 -24.62 4.38
CA VAL A 15 -30.78 -24.49 5.50
C VAL A 15 -30.03 -23.94 6.72
N PRO A 16 -30.58 -22.94 7.43
CA PRO A 16 -29.99 -22.43 8.67
C PRO A 16 -29.74 -23.54 9.70
N PRO A 17 -28.56 -23.58 10.34
CA PRO A 17 -28.28 -24.57 11.38
C PRO A 17 -29.16 -24.33 12.60
N THR A 18 -29.49 -25.41 13.31
CA THR A 18 -30.19 -25.37 14.59
C THR A 18 -29.24 -25.03 15.73
N SER A 19 -29.78 -24.49 16.84
CA SER A 19 -29.00 -24.26 18.06
C SER A 19 -28.30 -25.52 18.58
N ASP A 20 -28.96 -26.69 18.52
CA ASP A 20 -28.40 -27.96 18.98
C ASP A 20 -27.15 -28.35 18.18
N GLU A 21 -27.19 -28.21 16.84
CA GLU A 21 -26.04 -28.51 15.96
C GLU A 21 -24.82 -27.64 16.29
N VAL A 22 -25.03 -26.38 16.67
CA VAL A 22 -23.94 -25.47 17.07
C VAL A 22 -23.39 -25.86 18.45
N PHE A 23 -24.26 -26.15 19.43
CA PHE A 23 -23.83 -26.47 20.80
C PHE A 23 -23.18 -27.84 20.95
N ASP A 24 -23.54 -28.81 20.10
CA ASP A 24 -22.90 -30.13 20.04
C ASP A 24 -21.42 -30.04 19.65
N LEU A 25 -21.02 -28.96 18.96
CA LEU A 25 -19.63 -28.69 18.60
C LEU A 25 -18.89 -27.90 19.70
N LEU A 26 -19.54 -26.89 20.29
CA LEU A 26 -18.89 -25.98 21.25
C LEU A 26 -18.74 -26.58 22.65
N SER A 27 -19.77 -27.25 23.16
CA SER A 27 -19.79 -27.74 24.56
C SER A 27 -18.66 -28.74 24.89
N PRO A 28 -18.32 -29.70 23.99
CA PRO A 28 -17.21 -30.63 24.25
C PRO A 28 -15.83 -29.98 24.35
N VAL A 29 -15.63 -28.80 23.74
CA VAL A 29 -14.34 -28.09 23.76
C VAL A 29 -14.00 -27.62 25.18
N VAL A 30 -14.98 -27.07 25.90
CA VAL A 30 -14.80 -26.64 27.30
C VAL A 30 -14.38 -27.80 28.19
N VAL A 31 -15.00 -28.97 28.02
CA VAL A 31 -14.65 -30.18 28.77
C VAL A 31 -13.23 -30.63 28.44
N SER A 32 -12.88 -30.69 27.15
CA SER A 32 -11.54 -31.10 26.69
C SER A 32 -10.43 -30.23 27.26
N LEU A 33 -10.61 -28.90 27.25
CA LEU A 33 -9.61 -27.94 27.73
C LEU A 33 -9.39 -28.00 29.25
N ARG A 34 -10.44 -28.31 30.03
CA ARG A 34 -10.31 -28.51 31.50
C ARG A 34 -9.49 -29.74 31.86
N ASP A 35 -9.49 -30.75 30.99
CA ASP A 35 -8.85 -32.06 31.23
C ASP A 35 -7.45 -32.19 30.57
N LEU A 36 -6.78 -31.09 30.20
CA LEU A 36 -5.48 -31.14 29.50
C LEU A 36 -4.26 -31.51 30.38
N GLY A 37 -4.42 -31.58 31.71
CA GLY A 37 -3.30 -31.79 32.65
C GLY A 37 -2.53 -33.10 32.45
N GLY A 38 -1.21 -33.00 32.23
CA GLY A 38 -0.24 -34.11 32.40
C GLY A 38 0.12 -34.94 31.15
N ASN A 39 -0.43 -34.68 29.97
CA ASN A 39 -0.33 -35.60 28.82
C ASN A 39 0.81 -35.32 27.83
N HIS A 40 1.35 -36.39 27.22
CA HIS A 40 2.37 -36.36 26.16
C HIS A 40 1.80 -36.03 24.76
N ASP A 41 0.49 -35.81 24.62
CA ASP A 41 -0.21 -35.62 23.34
C ASP A 41 -0.97 -34.27 23.28
N LEU A 42 -0.32 -33.21 23.77
CA LEU A 42 -0.95 -31.89 23.95
C LEU A 42 -1.38 -31.27 22.60
N ALA A 43 -0.54 -31.37 21.57
CA ALA A 43 -0.82 -30.79 20.25
C ALA A 43 -2.07 -31.40 19.60
N THR A 44 -2.22 -32.73 19.64
CA THR A 44 -3.36 -33.42 19.03
C THR A 44 -4.68 -33.05 19.70
N ARG A 45 -4.73 -33.05 21.04
CA ARG A 45 -5.96 -32.70 21.78
C ARG A 45 -6.40 -31.25 21.57
N ILE A 46 -5.44 -30.33 21.46
CA ILE A 46 -5.71 -28.94 21.11
C ILE A 46 -6.22 -28.88 19.66
N GLY A 47 -5.58 -29.61 18.74
CA GLY A 47 -5.99 -29.71 17.34
C GLY A 47 -7.42 -30.25 17.16
N GLU A 48 -7.82 -31.28 17.92
CA GLU A 48 -9.20 -31.79 17.91
C GLU A 48 -10.22 -30.75 18.40
N SER A 49 -9.84 -29.99 19.43
CA SER A 49 -10.67 -28.92 19.99
C SER A 49 -10.80 -27.75 19.00
N ALA A 50 -9.70 -27.38 18.34
CA ALA A 50 -9.68 -26.40 17.25
C ALA A 50 -10.56 -26.87 16.08
N GLY A 51 -10.50 -28.15 15.70
CA GLY A 51 -11.31 -28.72 14.63
C GLY A 51 -12.82 -28.57 14.85
N LYS A 52 -13.30 -28.78 16.09
CA LYS A 52 -14.71 -28.56 16.45
C LYS A 52 -15.12 -27.10 16.35
N LEU A 53 -14.26 -26.18 16.81
CA LEU A 53 -14.51 -24.74 16.69
C LEU A 53 -14.54 -24.30 15.22
N ILE A 54 -13.62 -24.79 14.38
CA ILE A 54 -13.62 -24.51 12.93
C ILE A 54 -14.91 -25.03 12.27
N GLN A 55 -15.40 -26.20 12.69
CA GLN A 55 -16.67 -26.72 12.19
C GLN A 55 -17.85 -25.84 12.63
N ALA A 56 -17.85 -25.34 13.87
CA ALA A 56 -18.88 -24.42 14.35
C ALA A 56 -18.85 -23.08 13.61
N ASP A 57 -17.67 -22.52 13.34
CA ASP A 57 -17.52 -21.32 12.49
C ASP A 57 -18.13 -21.57 11.10
N ARG A 58 -17.79 -22.69 10.43
CA ARG A 58 -18.36 -23.05 9.12
C ARG A 58 -19.89 -23.15 9.13
N LEU A 59 -20.50 -23.67 10.20
CA LEU A 59 -21.97 -23.69 10.30
C LEU A 59 -22.55 -22.27 10.37
N LEU A 60 -21.85 -21.34 11.02
CA LEU A 60 -22.28 -19.97 11.26
C LEU A 60 -21.87 -18.99 10.13
N GLN A 61 -21.15 -19.44 9.11
CA GLN A 61 -20.81 -18.65 7.92
C GLN A 61 -22.04 -18.38 7.04
N GLY A 62 -21.90 -17.46 6.07
CA GLY A 62 -22.93 -17.18 5.07
C GLY A 62 -24.24 -16.61 5.63
N THR A 63 -25.23 -16.49 4.75
CA THR A 63 -26.57 -15.98 5.13
C THR A 63 -27.35 -16.98 5.96
N ALA A 64 -27.17 -18.30 5.75
CA ALA A 64 -27.82 -19.33 6.54
C ALA A 64 -27.36 -19.31 8.02
N GLY A 65 -26.06 -19.15 8.26
CA GLY A 65 -25.53 -18.98 9.62
C GLY A 65 -26.01 -17.68 10.28
N LEU A 66 -26.04 -16.58 9.51
CA LEU A 66 -26.61 -15.30 9.97
C LEU A 66 -28.09 -15.42 10.36
N GLN A 67 -28.90 -16.13 9.56
CA GLN A 67 -30.30 -16.40 9.86
C GLN A 67 -30.48 -17.17 11.16
N ALA A 68 -29.63 -18.17 11.43
CA ALA A 68 -29.65 -18.89 12.71
C ALA A 68 -29.32 -17.96 13.89
N LEU A 69 -28.28 -17.13 13.78
CA LEU A 69 -27.87 -16.19 14.82
C LEU A 69 -28.92 -15.12 15.13
N LEU A 70 -29.69 -14.69 14.13
CA LEU A 70 -30.74 -13.68 14.28
C LEU A 70 -32.10 -14.26 14.68
N GLY A 71 -32.39 -15.50 14.26
CA GLY A 71 -33.67 -16.18 14.50
C GLY A 71 -33.89 -16.59 15.97
N GLU A 72 -32.83 -17.00 16.67
CA GLU A 72 -32.93 -17.48 18.06
C GLU A 72 -32.26 -16.53 19.06
N ARG A 73 -33.06 -15.73 19.77
CA ARG A 73 -32.56 -14.74 20.74
C ARG A 73 -31.55 -15.26 21.78
N PRO A 74 -31.68 -16.47 22.38
CA PRO A 74 -30.71 -16.94 23.37
C PRO A 74 -29.43 -17.53 22.76
N LEU A 75 -29.38 -17.82 21.47
CA LEU A 75 -28.26 -18.50 20.81
C LEU A 75 -26.98 -17.66 20.91
N ARG A 76 -27.02 -16.39 20.44
CA ARG A 76 -25.86 -15.48 20.47
C ARG A 76 -25.26 -15.32 21.88
N ALA A 77 -26.12 -15.09 22.88
CA ALA A 77 -25.68 -14.89 24.26
C ALA A 77 -24.97 -16.14 24.83
N THR A 78 -25.48 -17.33 24.50
CA THR A 78 -24.92 -18.60 24.96
C THR A 78 -23.59 -18.92 24.26
N ILE A 79 -23.47 -18.63 22.96
CA ILE A 79 -22.20 -18.75 22.23
C ILE A 79 -21.16 -17.81 22.86
N ARG A 80 -21.48 -16.52 23.07
CA ARG A 80 -20.55 -15.56 23.70
C ARG A 80 -20.07 -16.04 25.08
N ALA A 81 -20.97 -16.54 25.92
CA ALA A 81 -20.60 -17.07 27.24
C ALA A 81 -19.67 -18.30 27.14
N THR A 82 -19.94 -19.20 26.19
CA THR A 82 -19.13 -20.40 25.97
C THR A 82 -17.73 -20.05 25.46
N LEU A 83 -17.63 -19.13 24.48
CA LEU A 83 -16.34 -18.68 23.93
C LEU A 83 -15.51 -17.95 24.98
N SER A 84 -16.13 -17.13 25.85
CA SER A 84 -15.41 -16.45 26.94
C SER A 84 -14.77 -17.43 27.92
N GLU A 85 -15.45 -18.54 28.24
CA GLU A 85 -14.86 -19.59 29.07
C GLU A 85 -13.73 -20.34 28.35
N ILE A 86 -13.87 -20.60 27.04
CA ILE A 86 -12.81 -21.20 26.22
C ILE A 86 -11.58 -20.29 26.22
N ASP A 87 -11.73 -19.01 25.93
CA ASP A 87 -10.62 -18.04 25.86
C ASP A 87 -9.86 -17.95 27.20
N ARG A 88 -10.58 -17.96 28.32
CA ARG A 88 -9.98 -18.01 29.67
C ARG A 88 -9.12 -19.27 29.87
N LEU A 89 -9.60 -20.43 29.39
CA LEU A 89 -8.85 -21.70 29.48
C LEU A 89 -7.61 -21.69 28.56
N ILE A 90 -7.71 -21.08 27.38
CA ILE A 90 -6.56 -20.89 26.47
C ILE A 90 -5.49 -20.03 27.13
N GLY A 91 -5.88 -18.89 27.73
CA GLY A 91 -4.92 -18.01 28.40
C GLY A 91 -4.19 -18.69 29.56
N ALA A 92 -4.87 -19.54 30.32
CA ALA A 92 -4.24 -20.34 31.37
C ALA A 92 -3.22 -21.35 30.81
N LEU A 93 -3.52 -21.96 29.65
CA LEU A 93 -2.64 -22.90 28.98
C LEU A 93 -1.39 -22.21 28.39
N GLU A 94 -1.54 -21.02 27.79
CA GLU A 94 -0.39 -20.24 27.30
C GLU A 94 0.54 -19.84 28.44
N ALA A 95 0.00 -19.40 29.58
CA ALA A 95 0.80 -19.07 30.76
C ALA A 95 1.57 -20.27 31.32
N ASP A 96 0.98 -21.48 31.32
CA ASP A 96 1.66 -22.71 31.70
C ASP A 96 2.81 -23.07 30.74
N LEU A 97 2.58 -22.90 29.43
CA LEU A 97 3.59 -23.16 28.40
C LEU A 97 4.76 -22.19 28.46
N ASP A 98 4.52 -20.91 28.75
CA ASP A 98 5.57 -19.90 28.89
C ASP A 98 6.46 -20.14 30.13
N GLN A 99 5.91 -20.75 31.19
CA GLN A 99 6.66 -21.13 32.40
C GLN A 99 7.39 -22.48 32.25
N SER A 100 6.92 -23.34 31.36
CA SER A 100 7.45 -24.69 31.14
C SER A 100 8.74 -24.67 30.30
N ALA A 101 9.91 -24.86 30.91
CA ALA A 101 11.15 -25.08 30.18
C ALA A 101 11.20 -26.52 29.60
N GLY A 102 11.09 -26.69 28.27
CA GLY A 102 11.32 -27.98 27.59
C GLY A 102 10.40 -28.29 26.39
N ASP A 103 10.48 -29.54 25.89
CA ASP A 103 9.80 -30.10 24.69
C ASP A 103 8.26 -29.98 24.68
N ARG A 104 7.64 -29.54 25.77
CA ARG A 104 6.19 -29.35 25.89
C ARG A 104 5.66 -28.16 25.08
N ALA A 105 6.49 -27.13 24.87
CA ALA A 105 6.17 -25.94 24.07
C ALA A 105 6.69 -26.07 22.63
N SER A 106 6.48 -27.23 22.01
CA SER A 106 6.89 -27.50 20.64
C SER A 106 6.13 -26.62 19.63
N GLU A 107 6.70 -26.45 18.43
CA GLU A 107 6.06 -25.70 17.35
C GLU A 107 4.65 -26.27 17.01
N ALA A 108 4.47 -27.58 17.12
CA ALA A 108 3.18 -28.24 16.89
C ALA A 108 2.11 -27.82 17.91
N VAL A 109 2.46 -27.65 19.19
CA VAL A 109 1.54 -27.16 20.22
C VAL A 109 1.17 -25.71 19.95
N ASN A 110 2.14 -24.86 19.60
CA ASN A 110 1.90 -23.46 19.26
C ASN A 110 0.98 -23.34 18.02
N ALA A 111 1.21 -24.13 16.98
CA ALA A 111 0.38 -24.14 15.78
C ALA A 111 -1.08 -24.53 16.09
N ALA A 112 -1.29 -25.57 16.91
CA ALA A 112 -2.62 -25.99 17.33
C ALA A 112 -3.33 -24.92 18.18
N LEU A 113 -2.61 -24.26 19.10
CA LEU A 113 -3.15 -23.16 19.89
C LEU A 113 -3.57 -21.98 19.04
N ILE A 114 -2.76 -21.60 18.04
CA ILE A 114 -3.09 -20.53 17.12
C ILE A 114 -4.39 -20.85 16.36
N GLN A 115 -4.51 -22.06 15.79
CA GLN A 115 -5.74 -22.48 15.10
C GLN A 115 -6.97 -22.41 16.00
N MET A 116 -6.84 -22.82 17.26
CA MET A 116 -7.93 -22.75 18.24
C MET A 116 -8.34 -21.31 18.53
N LYS A 117 -7.37 -20.42 18.77
CA LYS A 117 -7.63 -18.99 19.06
C LYS A 117 -8.25 -18.28 17.86
N ASP A 118 -7.83 -18.63 16.65
CA ASP A 118 -8.40 -18.08 15.42
C ASP A 118 -9.85 -18.52 15.23
N ALA A 119 -10.16 -19.78 15.53
CA ALA A 119 -11.54 -20.27 15.45
C ALA A 119 -12.45 -19.63 16.52
N VAL A 120 -11.94 -19.45 17.75
CA VAL A 120 -12.66 -18.70 18.81
C VAL A 120 -12.92 -17.26 18.36
N TRP A 121 -11.91 -16.62 17.77
CA TRP A 121 -12.02 -15.26 17.25
C TRP A 121 -13.02 -15.16 16.10
N ALA A 122 -12.94 -16.06 15.11
CA ALA A 122 -13.84 -16.06 13.96
C ALA A 122 -15.31 -16.14 14.42
N ILE A 123 -15.64 -17.06 15.33
CA ILE A 123 -17.01 -17.15 15.86
C ILE A 123 -17.36 -15.89 16.65
N GLY A 124 -16.50 -15.47 17.58
CA GLY A 124 -16.81 -14.41 18.54
C GLY A 124 -16.88 -12.99 17.94
N ASN A 125 -15.98 -12.71 16.98
CA ASN A 125 -15.74 -11.38 16.45
C ASN A 125 -16.09 -11.22 14.97
N ASP A 126 -16.00 -12.27 14.17
CA ASP A 126 -16.39 -12.18 12.74
C ASP A 126 -17.88 -12.54 12.58
N ARG A 127 -18.32 -13.68 13.14
CA ARG A 127 -19.73 -14.14 12.99
C ARG A 127 -20.70 -13.36 13.87
N LEU A 128 -20.47 -13.32 15.18
CA LEU A 128 -21.43 -12.71 16.10
C LEU A 128 -21.51 -11.18 15.93
N ASN A 129 -20.38 -10.49 15.69
CA ASN A 129 -20.43 -9.05 15.46
C ASN A 129 -21.02 -8.70 14.09
N THR A 130 -20.80 -9.53 13.05
CA THR A 130 -21.53 -9.39 11.79
C THR A 130 -23.03 -9.53 12.01
N ALA A 131 -23.48 -10.49 12.82
CA ALA A 131 -24.89 -10.63 13.14
C ALA A 131 -25.45 -9.41 13.89
N ASP A 132 -24.71 -8.88 14.86
CA ASP A 132 -25.11 -7.66 15.59
C ASP A 132 -25.20 -6.45 14.64
N ALA A 133 -24.19 -6.23 13.81
CA ALA A 133 -24.15 -5.11 12.87
C ALA A 133 -25.22 -5.21 11.77
N VAL A 134 -25.50 -6.42 11.24
CA VAL A 134 -26.60 -6.61 10.28
C VAL A 134 -27.95 -6.37 10.95
N ALA A 135 -28.14 -6.78 12.20
CA ALA A 135 -29.38 -6.48 12.92
C ALA A 135 -29.61 -4.97 13.12
N GLU A 136 -28.53 -4.20 13.32
CA GLU A 136 -28.59 -2.73 13.40
C GLU A 136 -28.92 -2.09 12.05
N LEU A 137 -28.35 -2.60 10.94
CA LEU A 137 -28.63 -2.08 9.59
C LEU A 137 -30.04 -2.43 9.10
N ALA A 138 -30.48 -3.68 9.32
CA ALA A 138 -31.68 -4.23 8.71
C ALA A 138 -32.97 -3.99 9.53
N GLY A 139 -32.84 -3.57 10.79
CA GLY A 139 -33.98 -3.35 11.69
C GLY A 139 -34.65 -4.64 12.19
N PRO A 140 -35.80 -4.53 12.88
CA PRO A 140 -36.45 -5.66 13.53
C PRO A 140 -37.28 -6.49 12.55
N SER A 141 -36.78 -7.68 12.18
CA SER A 141 -37.45 -8.68 11.30
C SER A 141 -37.35 -8.39 9.78
N PRO A 142 -36.12 -8.28 9.23
CA PRO A 142 -35.92 -8.04 7.81
C PRO A 142 -36.36 -9.24 6.95
N ALA A 143 -36.75 -8.95 5.70
CA ALA A 143 -36.94 -9.94 4.65
C ALA A 143 -35.63 -10.70 4.38
N GLN A 144 -35.72 -11.89 3.78
CA GLN A 144 -34.53 -12.70 3.48
C GLN A 144 -33.59 -12.03 2.46
N SER A 145 -34.15 -11.37 1.45
CA SER A 145 -33.42 -10.53 0.48
C SER A 145 -32.66 -9.41 1.19
N ALA A 146 -33.34 -8.67 2.08
CA ALA A 146 -32.73 -7.65 2.91
C ALA A 146 -31.56 -8.19 3.76
N LEU A 147 -31.72 -9.36 4.40
CA LEU A 147 -30.62 -9.99 5.15
C LEU A 147 -29.39 -10.29 4.28
N GLY A 148 -29.60 -10.78 3.06
CA GLY A 148 -28.54 -11.06 2.11
C GLY A 148 -27.79 -9.78 1.69
N VAL A 149 -28.52 -8.72 1.37
CA VAL A 149 -27.93 -7.43 0.96
C VAL A 149 -27.23 -6.74 2.12
N PHE A 150 -27.86 -6.62 3.29
CA PHE A 150 -27.23 -6.00 4.46
C PHE A 150 -26.02 -6.80 4.97
N SER A 151 -25.99 -8.13 4.77
CA SER A 151 -24.77 -8.92 4.98
C SER A 151 -23.65 -8.50 4.04
N SER A 152 -23.92 -8.33 2.73
CA SER A 152 -22.93 -7.85 1.76
C SER A 152 -22.46 -6.42 2.08
N VAL A 153 -23.36 -5.54 2.52
CA VAL A 153 -23.04 -4.19 3.01
C VAL A 153 -22.13 -4.25 4.23
N GLN A 154 -22.45 -5.09 5.21
CA GLN A 154 -21.64 -5.26 6.42
C GLN A 154 -20.24 -5.78 6.09
N ILE A 155 -20.13 -6.78 5.20
CA ILE A 155 -18.84 -7.30 4.73
C ILE A 155 -18.03 -6.18 4.09
N ALA A 156 -18.64 -5.38 3.22
CA ALA A 156 -17.96 -4.28 2.57
C ALA A 156 -17.49 -3.22 3.57
N LEU A 157 -18.34 -2.79 4.51
CA LEU A 157 -18.00 -1.81 5.53
C LEU A 157 -16.89 -2.31 6.46
N SER A 158 -16.94 -3.56 6.91
CA SER A 158 -15.90 -4.15 7.76
C SER A 158 -14.55 -4.28 7.04
N ALA A 159 -14.58 -4.58 5.74
CA ALA A 159 -13.39 -4.55 4.91
C ALA A 159 -12.83 -3.13 4.76
N LEU A 160 -13.68 -2.11 4.54
CA LEU A 160 -13.25 -0.70 4.52
C LEU A 160 -12.62 -0.28 5.85
N ASP A 161 -13.18 -0.67 7.00
CA ASP A 161 -12.62 -0.41 8.34
C ASP A 161 -11.15 -0.88 8.43
N ARG A 162 -10.84 -2.04 7.85
CA ARG A 162 -9.46 -2.60 7.83
C ARG A 162 -8.55 -1.94 6.81
N LEU A 163 -9.10 -1.40 5.72
CA LEU A 163 -8.34 -0.75 4.65
C LEU A 163 -8.11 0.74 4.87
N GLU A 164 -8.88 1.39 5.75
CA GLU A 164 -8.81 2.84 6.00
C GLU A 164 -7.43 3.31 6.47
N VAL A 165 -6.65 2.44 7.12
CA VAL A 165 -5.25 2.70 7.52
C VAL A 165 -4.38 3.13 6.32
N ARG A 166 -4.74 2.68 5.11
CA ARG A 166 -3.99 2.94 3.88
C ARG A 166 -4.58 4.12 3.10
N GLY A 167 -5.81 4.56 3.37
CA GLY A 167 -6.45 5.73 2.76
C GLY A 167 -7.65 6.18 3.58
N ARG A 168 -7.60 7.41 4.08
CA ARG A 168 -8.51 7.91 5.13
C ARG A 168 -9.31 9.15 4.72
N ASP A 169 -8.86 9.92 3.74
CA ASP A 169 -9.42 11.25 3.48
C ASP A 169 -10.92 11.21 3.13
N SER A 170 -11.37 10.13 2.51
CA SER A 170 -12.80 9.89 2.27
C SER A 170 -13.10 8.40 2.06
N ALA A 171 -14.35 8.00 2.28
CA ALA A 171 -14.85 6.69 1.91
C ALA A 171 -16.22 6.78 1.25
N GLY A 172 -16.57 5.78 0.46
CA GLY A 172 -17.90 5.66 -0.10
C GLY A 172 -18.32 4.20 -0.30
N LEU A 173 -19.63 3.99 -0.35
CA LEU A 173 -20.28 2.71 -0.60
C LEU A 173 -21.42 2.92 -1.59
N HIS A 174 -21.46 2.11 -2.63
CA HIS A 174 -22.51 2.09 -3.64
C HIS A 174 -23.23 0.75 -3.63
N LEU A 175 -24.55 0.79 -3.80
CA LEU A 175 -25.41 -0.37 -3.95
C LEU A 175 -26.19 -0.21 -5.25
N LEU A 176 -26.08 -1.19 -6.15
CA LEU A 176 -26.98 -1.31 -7.30
C LEU A 176 -28.04 -2.36 -6.99
N VAL A 177 -29.23 -1.91 -6.64
CA VAL A 177 -30.36 -2.77 -6.30
C VAL A 177 -31.17 -3.09 -7.55
N SER A 178 -31.39 -4.37 -7.80
CA SER A 178 -32.18 -4.92 -8.91
C SER A 178 -33.36 -5.73 -8.35
N ASP A 179 -34.38 -5.97 -9.17
CA ASP A 179 -35.55 -6.78 -8.81
C ASP A 179 -36.29 -6.28 -7.55
N HIS A 180 -36.30 -4.96 -7.33
CA HIS A 180 -36.80 -4.33 -6.10
C HIS A 180 -38.33 -4.13 -6.04
N GLY A 181 -39.06 -4.39 -7.13
CA GLY A 181 -40.53 -4.34 -7.16
C GLY A 181 -41.20 -2.97 -6.94
N LEU A 182 -40.43 -1.90 -6.78
CA LEU A 182 -40.96 -0.54 -6.53
C LEU A 182 -41.50 0.13 -7.80
N ASP A 183 -42.56 0.92 -7.65
CA ASP A 183 -43.12 1.78 -8.70
C ASP A 183 -42.60 3.22 -8.54
N PRO A 184 -41.88 3.79 -9.52
CA PRO A 184 -41.36 5.16 -9.42
C PRO A 184 -42.47 6.21 -9.36
N ALA A 185 -43.68 5.90 -9.84
CA ALA A 185 -44.84 6.79 -9.78
C ALA A 185 -45.56 6.75 -8.43
N ALA A 186 -45.23 5.81 -7.54
CA ALA A 186 -45.82 5.75 -6.21
C ALA A 186 -45.47 7.02 -5.41
N PRO A 187 -46.44 7.72 -4.76
CA PRO A 187 -46.17 9.01 -4.11
C PRO A 187 -45.04 8.98 -3.08
N ALA A 188 -44.91 7.90 -2.30
CA ALA A 188 -43.86 7.75 -1.30
C ALA A 188 -42.46 7.60 -1.96
N VAL A 189 -42.36 6.80 -3.02
CA VAL A 189 -41.12 6.57 -3.77
C VAL A 189 -40.71 7.85 -4.52
N SER A 190 -41.66 8.48 -5.22
CA SER A 190 -41.42 9.74 -5.92
C SER A 190 -40.97 10.87 -4.97
N ALA A 191 -41.60 10.97 -3.79
CA ALA A 191 -41.19 11.93 -2.77
C ALA A 191 -39.78 11.64 -2.23
N ALA A 192 -39.45 10.37 -2.00
CA ALA A 192 -38.11 9.97 -1.58
C ALA A 192 -37.04 10.26 -2.65
N LEU A 193 -37.38 10.18 -3.94
CA LEU A 193 -36.46 10.41 -5.06
C LEU A 193 -36.24 11.89 -5.41
N ALA A 194 -37.19 12.78 -5.11
CA ALA A 194 -37.27 14.12 -5.70
C ALA A 194 -35.96 14.94 -5.64
N GLU A 195 -35.32 15.04 -4.46
CA GLU A 195 -34.05 15.77 -4.30
C GLU A 195 -32.84 14.86 -4.52
N ARG A 196 -32.97 13.56 -4.22
CA ARG A 196 -31.87 12.57 -4.29
C ARG A 196 -31.48 12.21 -5.72
N ALA A 197 -32.41 12.32 -6.66
CA ALA A 197 -32.20 12.00 -8.07
C ALA A 197 -31.53 13.12 -8.88
N ALA A 198 -31.56 14.36 -8.37
CA ALA A 198 -31.14 15.54 -9.12
C ALA A 198 -29.75 16.08 -8.73
N ASP A 199 -29.04 15.48 -7.77
CA ASP A 199 -27.73 15.99 -7.33
C ASP A 199 -26.63 15.77 -8.39
N PRO A 200 -26.14 16.80 -9.11
CA PRO A 200 -25.18 16.64 -10.20
C PRO A 200 -23.80 16.17 -9.74
N LEU A 201 -23.50 16.32 -8.44
CA LEU A 201 -22.21 15.96 -7.85
C LEU A 201 -22.16 14.52 -7.30
N PHE A 202 -23.28 13.79 -7.35
CA PHE A 202 -23.38 12.41 -6.86
C PHE A 202 -22.82 12.24 -5.44
N ARG A 203 -23.26 13.12 -4.53
CA ARG A 203 -22.85 13.17 -3.12
C ARG A 203 -23.62 12.16 -2.27
N SER A 204 -23.27 12.07 -0.99
CA SER A 204 -23.88 11.11 -0.06
C SER A 204 -25.41 11.22 -0.04
N GLY A 205 -26.08 10.08 -0.12
CA GLY A 205 -27.54 9.99 -0.18
C GLY A 205 -28.13 10.11 -1.58
N SER A 206 -27.35 10.37 -2.62
CA SER A 206 -27.86 10.38 -4.01
C SER A 206 -28.42 9.02 -4.41
N VAL A 207 -29.50 9.03 -5.21
CA VAL A 207 -30.14 7.83 -5.76
C VAL A 207 -30.38 8.04 -7.25
N ARG A 208 -30.13 7.02 -8.08
CA ARG A 208 -30.47 7.04 -9.50
C ARG A 208 -31.37 5.88 -9.86
N TRP A 209 -32.38 6.16 -10.68
CA TRP A 209 -33.22 5.15 -11.31
C TRP A 209 -32.71 4.90 -12.72
N ALA A 210 -32.17 3.72 -12.99
CA ALA A 210 -31.57 3.38 -14.27
C ALA A 210 -31.84 1.93 -14.66
N ASP A 211 -32.45 1.71 -15.84
CA ASP A 211 -32.69 0.38 -16.42
C ASP A 211 -33.30 -0.63 -15.42
N ASP A 212 -34.37 -0.21 -14.72
CA ASP A 212 -35.08 -0.96 -13.66
C ASP A 212 -34.23 -1.30 -12.41
N CYS A 213 -33.09 -0.62 -12.25
CA CYS A 213 -32.26 -0.68 -11.06
C CYS A 213 -32.31 0.65 -10.28
N LEU A 214 -32.07 0.55 -8.98
CA LEU A 214 -31.84 1.67 -8.08
C LEU A 214 -30.38 1.72 -7.66
N SER A 215 -29.69 2.80 -8.00
CA SER A 215 -28.30 3.07 -7.63
C SER A 215 -28.24 3.99 -6.43
N PHE A 216 -27.94 3.45 -5.24
CA PHE A 216 -27.71 4.22 -4.01
C PHE A 216 -26.23 4.49 -3.80
N VAL A 217 -25.87 5.70 -3.35
CA VAL A 217 -24.49 6.00 -2.94
C VAL A 217 -24.46 6.70 -1.58
N TYR A 218 -23.54 6.26 -0.73
CA TYR A 218 -23.25 6.84 0.56
C TYR A 218 -21.78 7.23 0.57
N LYS A 219 -21.48 8.45 0.99
CA LYS A 219 -20.13 9.00 0.99
C LYS A 219 -19.86 9.74 2.29
N ALA A 220 -18.61 9.72 2.72
CA ALA A 220 -18.08 10.52 3.80
C ALA A 220 -16.72 11.04 3.34
N ALA A 221 -16.48 12.33 3.51
CA ALA A 221 -15.19 12.94 3.24
C ALA A 221 -14.81 13.81 4.43
N ALA A 222 -13.70 13.47 5.06
CA ALA A 222 -13.22 14.14 6.23
C ALA A 222 -11.69 14.19 6.15
N GLU A 223 -11.17 15.38 5.86
CA GLU A 223 -9.73 15.63 5.96
C GLU A 223 -9.24 15.45 7.42
N ILE A 224 -10.18 15.44 8.37
CA ILE A 224 -9.96 15.50 9.82
C ILE A 224 -10.93 14.53 10.52
N GLY A 225 -10.43 13.68 11.41
CA GLY A 225 -11.20 12.62 12.08
C GLY A 225 -10.31 11.57 12.75
N GLU A 226 -10.86 10.42 13.08
CA GLU A 226 -10.16 9.21 13.51
C GLU A 226 -10.46 8.05 12.55
N LEU A 227 -9.63 7.00 12.58
CA LEU A 227 -9.94 5.77 11.84
C LEU A 227 -11.26 5.17 12.37
N GLY A 228 -12.19 4.93 11.45
CA GLY A 228 -13.55 4.47 11.70
C GLY A 228 -14.63 5.55 11.53
N ASP A 229 -14.27 6.84 11.47
CA ASP A 229 -15.27 7.91 11.39
C ASP A 229 -16.07 7.87 10.07
N ASN A 230 -15.36 7.66 8.95
CA ASN A 230 -16.02 7.62 7.64
C ASN A 230 -16.99 6.44 7.55
N THR A 231 -16.57 5.24 7.95
CA THR A 231 -17.42 4.04 7.92
C THR A 231 -18.56 4.13 8.92
N ALA A 232 -18.37 4.77 10.08
CA ALA A 232 -19.47 5.08 11.01
C ALA A 232 -20.51 6.01 10.38
N ALA A 233 -20.09 7.04 9.65
CA ALA A 233 -20.99 7.93 8.90
C ALA A 233 -21.75 7.16 7.81
N LEU A 234 -21.07 6.28 7.06
CA LEU A 234 -21.71 5.40 6.06
C LEU A 234 -22.76 4.48 6.71
N ARG A 235 -22.42 3.83 7.83
CA ARG A 235 -23.34 2.96 8.60
C ARG A 235 -24.60 3.71 9.02
N ALA A 236 -24.45 4.91 9.58
CA ALA A 236 -25.56 5.74 10.03
C ALA A 236 -26.46 6.15 8.86
N ALA A 237 -25.87 6.56 7.73
CA ALA A 237 -26.63 6.96 6.54
C ALA A 237 -27.42 5.79 5.94
N ILE A 238 -26.82 4.60 5.88
CA ILE A 238 -27.47 3.38 5.36
C ILE A 238 -28.61 2.94 6.28
N ALA A 239 -28.38 2.87 7.60
CA ALA A 239 -29.39 2.45 8.57
C ALA A 239 -30.61 3.39 8.62
N ALA A 240 -30.42 4.66 8.27
CA ALA A 240 -31.49 5.66 8.24
C ALA A 240 -32.24 5.74 6.91
N ASP A 241 -31.86 4.98 5.88
CA ASP A 241 -32.43 5.10 4.53
C ASP A 241 -33.69 4.25 4.33
N GLU A 242 -34.84 4.86 4.55
CA GLU A 242 -36.15 4.20 4.39
C GLU A 242 -36.43 3.73 2.95
N LEU A 243 -35.88 4.40 1.93
CA LEU A 243 -36.07 4.00 0.53
C LEU A 243 -35.27 2.73 0.21
N LEU A 244 -34.05 2.62 0.73
CA LEU A 244 -33.27 1.39 0.61
C LEU A 244 -33.98 0.24 1.32
N ALA A 245 -34.48 0.47 2.55
CA ALA A 245 -35.21 -0.55 3.29
C ALA A 245 -36.44 -1.04 2.49
N ALA A 246 -37.24 -0.12 1.93
CA ALA A 246 -38.40 -0.45 1.10
C ALA A 246 -38.01 -1.21 -0.19
N ALA A 247 -36.90 -0.85 -0.84
CA ALA A 247 -36.42 -1.53 -2.05
C ALA A 247 -35.96 -2.98 -1.79
N LEU A 248 -35.67 -3.31 -0.53
CA LEU A 248 -35.22 -4.64 -0.11
C LEU A 248 -36.33 -5.48 0.53
N GLU A 249 -37.57 -4.99 0.59
CA GLU A 249 -38.71 -5.76 1.11
C GLU A 249 -39.16 -6.88 0.16
N ASP A 250 -38.96 -6.72 -1.16
CA ASP A 250 -39.27 -7.76 -2.14
C ASP A 250 -38.32 -8.96 -1.99
N GLU A 251 -38.86 -10.18 -2.01
CA GLU A 251 -38.06 -11.41 -1.87
C GLU A 251 -37.08 -11.63 -3.04
N GLY A 252 -37.37 -11.04 -4.21
CA GLY A 252 -36.52 -11.06 -5.39
C GLY A 252 -35.38 -10.03 -5.35
N ALA A 253 -35.42 -9.06 -4.44
CA ALA A 253 -34.46 -7.96 -4.42
C ALA A 253 -33.03 -8.45 -4.18
N ASN A 254 -32.09 -7.93 -4.97
CA ASN A 254 -30.67 -8.25 -4.89
C ASN A 254 -29.82 -7.01 -5.11
N ALA A 255 -28.62 -6.98 -4.51
CA ALA A 255 -27.68 -5.89 -4.72
C ALA A 255 -26.23 -6.37 -4.81
N ALA A 256 -25.49 -5.76 -5.73
CA ALA A 256 -24.03 -5.75 -5.68
C ALA A 256 -23.57 -4.50 -4.91
N VAL A 257 -22.49 -4.66 -4.14
CA VAL A 257 -21.95 -3.62 -3.29
C VAL A 257 -20.54 -3.29 -3.73
N ILE A 258 -20.24 -2.02 -3.99
CA ILE A 258 -18.87 -1.54 -4.28
C ILE A 258 -18.53 -0.43 -3.28
N GLY A 259 -17.47 -0.64 -2.51
CA GLY A 259 -16.92 0.29 -1.54
C GLY A 259 -15.52 0.77 -1.92
N HIS A 260 -15.18 1.96 -1.45
CA HIS A 260 -13.85 2.51 -1.65
C HIS A 260 -13.42 3.42 -0.49
N THR A 261 -12.16 3.33 -0.06
CA THR A 261 -11.49 4.37 0.74
C THR A 261 -10.45 5.09 -0.10
N ARG A 262 -10.44 6.42 -0.09
CA ARG A 262 -9.61 7.26 -0.96
C ARG A 262 -8.54 7.99 -0.14
N TRP A 263 -7.32 7.96 -0.66
CA TRP A 263 -6.26 8.93 -0.39
C TRP A 263 -6.10 9.76 -1.66
N ALA A 264 -6.39 11.06 -1.59
CA ALA A 264 -6.42 11.90 -2.77
C ALA A 264 -5.02 12.13 -3.37
N SER A 265 -4.75 11.59 -4.56
CA SER A 265 -3.59 11.91 -5.41
C SER A 265 -3.91 13.05 -6.40
N VAL A 266 -5.08 12.97 -7.05
CA VAL A 266 -5.63 13.96 -7.99
C VAL A 266 -7.04 14.35 -7.58
N GLY A 267 -7.28 15.65 -7.39
CA GLY A 267 -8.59 16.22 -7.04
C GLY A 267 -8.81 16.43 -5.54
N MET A 268 -9.69 17.36 -5.18
CA MET A 268 -9.94 17.79 -3.80
C MET A 268 -10.46 16.66 -2.89
N ILE A 269 -10.26 16.81 -1.57
CA ILE A 269 -10.87 15.93 -0.55
C ILE A 269 -12.27 16.47 -0.26
N ASN A 270 -13.29 15.89 -0.91
CA ASN A 270 -14.70 16.17 -0.65
C ASN A 270 -15.56 14.99 -1.13
N GLU A 271 -16.87 15.01 -0.82
CA GLU A 271 -17.78 13.92 -1.20
C GLU A 271 -17.91 13.73 -2.72
N ALA A 272 -17.90 14.80 -3.50
CA ALA A 272 -18.03 14.73 -4.97
C ALA A 272 -16.86 13.95 -5.61
N ASN A 273 -15.67 14.04 -5.01
CA ASN A 273 -14.46 13.33 -5.45
C ASN A 273 -14.26 11.99 -4.74
N ALA A 274 -15.03 11.67 -3.71
CA ALA A 274 -14.99 10.36 -3.08
C ALA A 274 -15.62 9.33 -4.03
N HIS A 275 -14.94 8.19 -4.21
CA HIS A 275 -15.47 7.09 -5.00
C HIS A 275 -16.51 6.30 -4.19
N PRO A 276 -17.49 5.64 -4.81
CA PRO A 276 -17.68 5.45 -6.26
C PRO A 276 -18.19 6.68 -7.04
N LEU A 277 -17.86 6.74 -8.33
CA LEU A 277 -18.30 7.78 -9.27
C LEU A 277 -19.24 7.16 -10.31
N ASN A 278 -20.26 7.91 -10.75
CA ASN A 278 -21.19 7.46 -11.79
C ASN A 278 -20.78 7.94 -13.20
N SER A 279 -21.50 7.52 -14.24
CA SER A 279 -21.22 7.86 -15.64
C SER A 279 -21.79 9.19 -16.11
N GLU A 280 -22.63 9.84 -15.31
CA GLU A 280 -23.35 11.06 -15.70
C GLU A 280 -22.40 12.21 -16.06
N LEU A 281 -22.74 12.95 -17.11
CA LEU A 281 -22.05 14.14 -17.60
C LEU A 281 -22.96 15.36 -17.42
N SER A 282 -22.39 16.56 -17.39
CA SER A 282 -23.16 17.82 -17.31
C SER A 282 -23.98 18.13 -18.57
N ALA A 283 -23.77 17.38 -19.66
CA ALA A 283 -24.58 17.47 -20.88
C ALA A 283 -25.65 16.38 -20.88
N ASP A 284 -26.89 16.74 -21.25
CA ASP A 284 -28.00 15.80 -21.40
C ASP A 284 -27.69 14.74 -22.48
N SER A 285 -27.18 13.59 -22.07
CA SER A 285 -27.09 12.41 -22.92
C SER A 285 -27.66 11.21 -22.18
N VAL A 286 -28.66 10.56 -22.78
CA VAL A 286 -29.22 9.30 -22.27
C VAL A 286 -28.26 8.20 -22.65
N GLN A 287 -27.48 7.71 -21.68
CA GLN A 287 -26.55 6.60 -21.86
C GLN A 287 -26.73 5.56 -20.77
N PRO A 288 -26.31 4.30 -20.99
CA PRO A 288 -26.41 3.26 -19.97
C PRO A 288 -25.68 3.64 -18.69
N TYR A 289 -26.34 3.43 -17.57
CA TYR A 289 -25.77 3.83 -16.30
C TYR A 289 -24.63 2.91 -15.90
N ALA A 290 -23.51 3.51 -15.50
CA ALA A 290 -22.34 2.79 -15.01
C ALA A 290 -21.69 3.53 -13.83
N ILE A 291 -21.03 2.77 -12.97
CA ILE A 291 -20.27 3.29 -11.84
C ILE A 291 -18.87 2.67 -11.81
N GLY A 292 -17.92 3.38 -11.20
CA GLY A 292 -16.55 2.92 -11.07
C GLY A 292 -15.82 3.47 -9.85
N VAL A 293 -14.84 2.70 -9.40
CA VAL A 293 -13.84 3.08 -8.39
C VAL A 293 -12.44 2.87 -8.96
N LEU A 294 -11.48 3.67 -8.50
CA LEU A 294 -10.08 3.60 -8.94
C LEU A 294 -9.13 3.62 -7.75
N ASN A 295 -8.23 2.65 -7.74
CA ASN A 295 -6.97 2.70 -7.03
C ASN A 295 -5.85 2.97 -8.05
N GLY A 296 -5.00 3.97 -7.76
CA GLY A 296 -3.95 4.42 -8.68
C GLY A 296 -4.38 5.67 -9.45
N ASP A 297 -3.66 5.98 -10.52
CA ASP A 297 -3.82 7.22 -11.28
C ASP A 297 -4.01 6.90 -12.78
N VAL A 298 -4.92 7.64 -13.43
CA VAL A 298 -5.09 7.66 -14.88
C VAL A 298 -4.28 8.83 -15.46
N ASP A 299 -3.05 8.53 -15.88
CA ASP A 299 -2.06 9.53 -16.31
C ASP A 299 -2.54 10.37 -17.50
N ASN A 300 -3.37 9.80 -18.38
CA ASN A 300 -3.89 10.46 -19.58
C ASN A 300 -5.34 10.95 -19.46
N HIS A 301 -5.89 11.12 -18.25
CA HIS A 301 -7.29 11.51 -18.06
C HIS A 301 -7.65 12.84 -18.75
N THR A 302 -6.77 13.85 -18.72
CA THR A 302 -7.01 15.14 -19.40
C THR A 302 -7.15 14.98 -20.91
N ASP A 303 -6.31 14.12 -21.49
CA ASP A 303 -6.33 13.85 -22.93
C ASP A 303 -7.60 13.09 -23.32
N LEU A 304 -8.02 12.13 -22.49
CA LEU A 304 -9.25 11.38 -22.68
C LEU A 304 -10.50 12.27 -22.59
N VAL A 305 -10.56 13.16 -21.60
CA VAL A 305 -11.65 14.15 -21.45
C VAL A 305 -11.75 15.03 -22.70
N ALA A 306 -10.61 15.54 -23.19
CA ALA A 306 -10.58 16.38 -24.38
C ALA A 306 -10.91 15.60 -25.66
N HIS A 307 -10.35 14.40 -25.84
CA HIS A 307 -10.53 13.59 -27.04
C HIS A 307 -11.98 13.11 -27.22
N HIS A 308 -12.63 12.74 -26.12
CA HIS A 308 -14.02 12.27 -26.13
C HIS A 308 -15.04 13.37 -25.82
N ASN A 309 -14.61 14.63 -25.68
CA ASN A 309 -15.44 15.79 -25.35
C ASN A 309 -16.34 15.55 -24.12
N LEU A 310 -15.78 14.98 -23.06
CA LEU A 310 -16.52 14.67 -21.84
C LEU A 310 -16.80 15.96 -21.05
N ALA A 311 -18.07 16.32 -20.90
CA ALA A 311 -18.50 17.46 -20.09
C ALA A 311 -18.58 17.05 -18.61
N LEU A 312 -17.44 17.05 -17.91
CA LEU A 312 -17.39 16.77 -16.47
C LEU A 312 -17.83 17.99 -15.65
N ASP A 313 -18.53 17.75 -14.54
CA ASP A 313 -18.89 18.81 -13.60
C ASP A 313 -17.62 19.39 -12.93
N PRO A 314 -17.43 20.73 -12.86
CA PRO A 314 -16.26 21.35 -12.27
C PRO A 314 -16.00 20.99 -10.79
N GLY A 315 -17.02 20.55 -10.05
CA GLY A 315 -16.88 20.07 -8.67
C GLY A 315 -16.20 18.69 -8.56
N ILE A 316 -16.15 17.93 -9.65
CA ILE A 316 -15.49 16.63 -9.76
C ILE A 316 -14.14 16.83 -10.45
N THR A 317 -13.08 16.82 -9.64
CA THR A 317 -11.70 17.14 -10.01
C THR A 317 -10.77 15.91 -10.03
N THR A 318 -11.29 14.73 -9.70
CA THR A 318 -10.56 13.47 -9.77
C THR A 318 -10.53 12.91 -11.19
N ASP A 319 -9.38 12.34 -11.55
CA ASP A 319 -9.13 11.60 -12.77
C ASP A 319 -10.05 10.38 -12.95
N ALA A 320 -10.48 9.74 -11.85
CA ALA A 320 -11.30 8.52 -11.88
C ALA A 320 -12.66 8.69 -12.58
N LYS A 321 -13.21 9.92 -12.66
CA LYS A 321 -14.52 10.18 -13.29
C LYS A 321 -14.54 9.81 -14.78
N VAL A 322 -13.38 9.85 -15.44
CA VAL A 322 -13.24 9.49 -16.85
C VAL A 322 -13.64 8.03 -17.12
N ILE A 323 -13.47 7.14 -16.13
CA ILE A 323 -13.68 5.69 -16.27
C ILE A 323 -15.15 5.34 -16.53
N PRO A 324 -16.10 5.63 -15.60
CA PRO A 324 -17.51 5.31 -15.83
C PRO A 324 -18.11 6.13 -16.97
N ALA A 325 -17.65 7.37 -17.20
CA ALA A 325 -18.12 8.21 -18.30
C ALA A 325 -17.77 7.59 -19.67
N LEU A 326 -16.52 7.19 -19.90
CA LEU A 326 -16.12 6.55 -21.15
C LEU A 326 -16.74 5.18 -21.33
N TRP A 327 -16.82 4.38 -20.26
CA TRP A 327 -17.42 3.05 -20.34
C TRP A 327 -18.89 3.12 -20.73
N SER A 328 -19.67 4.01 -20.11
CA SER A 328 -21.07 4.27 -20.48
C SER A 328 -21.23 4.58 -21.97
N SER A 329 -20.32 5.38 -22.56
CA SER A 329 -20.38 5.72 -23.99
C SER A 329 -20.15 4.57 -24.97
N ARG A 330 -19.72 3.41 -24.46
CA ARG A 330 -19.48 2.20 -25.25
C ARG A 330 -20.50 1.10 -24.96
N LEU A 331 -21.44 1.36 -24.05
CA LEU A 331 -22.48 0.42 -23.67
C LEU A 331 -23.77 0.71 -24.44
N ASP A 332 -24.54 -0.36 -24.66
CA ASP A 332 -25.94 -0.31 -25.07
C ASP A 332 -26.83 -0.72 -23.88
N HIS A 333 -28.03 -0.14 -23.75
CA HIS A 333 -28.96 -0.45 -22.65
C HIS A 333 -29.39 -1.93 -22.62
N SER A 334 -29.37 -2.60 -23.77
CA SER A 334 -29.68 -4.03 -23.91
C SER A 334 -28.44 -4.88 -24.20
N ALA A 335 -27.25 -4.41 -23.80
CA ALA A 335 -26.01 -5.16 -24.00
C ALA A 335 -26.05 -6.50 -23.26
N SER A 336 -25.58 -7.56 -23.91
CA SER A 336 -25.34 -8.83 -23.22
C SER A 336 -24.21 -8.69 -22.20
N ALA A 337 -24.08 -9.66 -21.30
CA ALA A 337 -22.97 -9.73 -20.34
C ALA A 337 -21.61 -9.67 -21.07
N ASP A 338 -21.42 -10.45 -22.14
CA ASP A 338 -20.18 -10.44 -22.93
C ASP A 338 -19.90 -9.09 -23.60
N ALA A 339 -20.93 -8.43 -24.14
CA ALA A 339 -20.79 -7.10 -24.73
C ALA A 339 -20.42 -6.04 -23.68
N THR A 340 -20.94 -6.18 -22.46
CA THR A 340 -20.62 -5.31 -21.32
C THR A 340 -19.17 -5.47 -20.87
N VAL A 341 -18.69 -6.73 -20.78
CA VAL A 341 -17.28 -7.05 -20.49
C VAL A 341 -16.35 -6.48 -21.57
N ASP A 342 -16.71 -6.64 -22.84
CA ASP A 342 -15.88 -6.16 -23.95
C ASP A 342 -15.84 -4.63 -24.01
N ALA A 343 -16.97 -3.94 -23.79
CA ALA A 343 -17.00 -2.49 -23.66
C ALA A 343 -16.11 -2.00 -22.51
N PHE A 344 -16.16 -2.66 -21.35
CA PHE A 344 -15.30 -2.34 -20.21
C PHE A 344 -13.82 -2.55 -20.56
N ARG A 345 -13.44 -3.71 -21.10
CA ARG A 345 -12.07 -4.05 -21.51
C ARG A 345 -11.51 -2.99 -22.48
N ARG A 346 -12.27 -2.64 -23.52
CA ARG A 346 -11.86 -1.61 -24.49
C ARG A 346 -11.63 -0.26 -23.81
N THR A 347 -12.49 0.14 -22.86
CA THR A 347 -12.28 1.38 -22.09
C THR A 347 -10.99 1.32 -21.29
N MET A 348 -10.70 0.19 -20.63
CA MET A 348 -9.48 0.03 -19.84
C MET A 348 -8.21 0.10 -20.71
N THR A 349 -8.26 -0.39 -21.96
CA THR A 349 -7.14 -0.34 -22.92
C THR A 349 -6.69 1.09 -23.24
N ASP A 350 -7.59 2.06 -23.21
CA ASP A 350 -7.28 3.46 -23.54
C ASP A 350 -6.68 4.25 -22.37
N LEU A 351 -6.80 3.73 -21.15
CA LEU A 351 -6.21 4.36 -19.96
C LEU A 351 -4.69 4.20 -20.02
N ASN A 352 -3.93 5.13 -19.45
CA ASN A 352 -2.51 4.98 -19.13
C ASN A 352 -2.31 5.13 -17.63
N GLY A 353 -1.28 4.46 -17.08
CA GLY A 353 -0.98 4.47 -15.65
C GLY A 353 -1.14 3.10 -14.99
N SER A 354 -0.78 3.04 -13.70
CA SER A 354 -0.95 1.86 -12.85
C SER A 354 -2.29 1.96 -12.13
N VAL A 355 -3.23 1.08 -12.49
CA VAL A 355 -4.63 1.19 -12.09
C VAL A 355 -5.15 -0.16 -11.61
N ALA A 356 -5.94 -0.13 -10.54
CA ALA A 356 -6.88 -1.19 -10.18
C ALA A 356 -8.29 -0.58 -10.13
N ILE A 357 -9.22 -1.17 -10.89
CA ILE A 357 -10.54 -0.61 -11.13
C ILE A 357 -11.58 -1.68 -10.83
N ALA A 358 -12.64 -1.30 -10.13
CA ALA A 358 -13.87 -2.08 -10.06
C ALA A 358 -15.04 -1.25 -10.58
N GLY A 359 -15.94 -1.87 -11.34
CA GLY A 359 -17.05 -1.18 -11.96
C GLY A 359 -18.26 -2.09 -12.18
N GLN A 360 -19.41 -1.45 -12.31
CA GLN A 360 -20.68 -2.11 -12.55
C GLN A 360 -21.58 -1.25 -13.46
N SER A 361 -22.46 -1.90 -14.22
CA SER A 361 -23.46 -1.23 -15.07
C SER A 361 -24.87 -1.73 -14.77
N ALA A 362 -25.86 -0.84 -14.91
CA ALA A 362 -27.28 -1.18 -14.82
C ALA A 362 -27.76 -2.07 -15.98
N ALA A 363 -27.04 -2.13 -17.11
CA ALA A 363 -27.36 -3.05 -18.20
C ALA A 363 -27.18 -4.53 -17.79
N ASN A 364 -26.26 -4.82 -16.87
CA ASN A 364 -26.00 -6.16 -16.34
C ASN A 364 -25.71 -6.10 -14.83
N PRO A 365 -26.74 -5.89 -13.98
CA PRO A 365 -26.57 -5.61 -12.55
C PRO A 365 -26.06 -6.81 -11.74
N GLY A 366 -26.14 -8.03 -12.30
CA GLY A 366 -25.56 -9.23 -11.70
C GLY A 366 -24.05 -9.39 -11.91
N GLN A 367 -23.42 -8.55 -12.73
CA GLN A 367 -22.01 -8.67 -13.09
C GLN A 367 -21.16 -7.58 -12.41
N LEU A 368 -20.03 -7.99 -11.83
CA LEU A 368 -18.99 -7.09 -11.34
C LEU A 368 -17.75 -7.24 -12.21
N LEU A 369 -17.22 -6.11 -12.69
CA LEU A 369 -16.05 -6.07 -13.56
C LEU A 369 -14.85 -5.45 -12.85
N LEU A 370 -13.70 -6.08 -13.03
CA LEU A 370 -12.44 -5.69 -12.42
C LEU A 370 -11.37 -5.53 -13.50
N ALA A 371 -10.45 -4.59 -13.33
CA ALA A 371 -9.27 -4.47 -14.16
C ALA A 371 -8.03 -4.13 -13.34
N LEU A 372 -6.89 -4.71 -13.67
CA LEU A 372 -5.60 -4.44 -13.04
C LEU A 372 -4.53 -4.28 -14.12
N ARG A 373 -3.76 -3.20 -14.04
CA ARG A 373 -2.56 -2.99 -14.86
C ARG A 373 -1.45 -2.29 -14.09
N GLY A 374 -0.24 -2.76 -14.33
CA GLY A 374 0.95 -2.28 -13.65
C GLY A 374 1.15 -2.94 -12.28
N SER A 375 2.32 -2.70 -11.71
CA SER A 375 2.81 -3.32 -10.47
C SER A 375 2.47 -2.54 -9.21
N GLY A 376 1.98 -1.30 -9.34
CA GLY A 376 1.75 -0.41 -8.21
C GLY A 376 0.44 -0.65 -7.45
N GLN A 377 -0.47 -1.46 -8.01
CA GLN A 377 -1.78 -1.77 -7.42
C GLN A 377 -1.96 -3.28 -7.29
N ALA A 378 -2.89 -3.69 -6.42
CA ALA A 378 -3.23 -5.10 -6.22
C ALA A 378 -4.74 -5.26 -6.08
N MET A 379 -5.23 -6.44 -6.48
CA MET A 379 -6.62 -6.83 -6.34
C MET A 379 -6.70 -8.34 -6.12
N TYR A 380 -7.52 -8.73 -5.16
CA TYR A 380 -7.68 -10.08 -4.68
C TYR A 380 -9.15 -10.46 -4.71
N ILE A 381 -9.45 -11.66 -5.20
CA ILE A 381 -10.82 -12.17 -5.37
C ILE A 381 -10.96 -13.40 -4.49
N GLY A 382 -11.64 -13.23 -3.36
CA GLY A 382 -11.94 -14.28 -2.40
C GLY A 382 -13.25 -15.01 -2.71
N ALA A 383 -13.28 -16.31 -2.46
CA ALA A 383 -14.51 -17.10 -2.51
C ALA A 383 -15.06 -17.33 -1.11
N ALA A 384 -16.12 -16.62 -0.77
CA ALA A 384 -16.88 -16.82 0.45
C ALA A 384 -18.13 -17.68 0.16
N GLU A 385 -18.83 -18.11 1.22
CA GLU A 385 -20.09 -18.84 1.06
C GLU A 385 -21.12 -17.98 0.31
N ASP A 386 -21.48 -18.44 -0.90
CA ASP A 386 -22.42 -17.82 -1.84
C ASP A 386 -22.05 -16.38 -2.25
N ALA A 387 -20.79 -15.97 -2.09
CA ALA A 387 -20.34 -14.62 -2.40
C ALA A 387 -18.93 -14.61 -3.00
N TYR A 388 -18.70 -13.71 -3.96
CA TYR A 388 -17.37 -13.20 -4.23
C TYR A 388 -17.10 -11.98 -3.36
N VAL A 389 -15.94 -11.95 -2.71
CA VAL A 389 -15.46 -10.79 -1.96
C VAL A 389 -14.17 -10.32 -2.60
N VAL A 390 -14.20 -9.13 -3.18
CA VAL A 390 -13.06 -8.49 -3.83
C VAL A 390 -12.48 -7.47 -2.87
N ALA A 391 -11.16 -7.45 -2.73
CA ALA A 391 -10.45 -6.44 -1.95
C ALA A 391 -9.11 -6.09 -2.60
N SER A 392 -8.65 -4.85 -2.43
CA SER A 392 -7.31 -4.45 -2.91
C SER A 392 -6.16 -4.92 -2.01
N GLU A 393 -6.46 -5.46 -0.84
CA GLU A 393 -5.52 -6.14 0.07
C GLU A 393 -6.19 -7.36 0.70
N PRO A 394 -5.44 -8.44 1.06
CA PRO A 394 -6.01 -9.63 1.68
C PRO A 394 -6.76 -9.35 2.98
N TYR A 395 -6.41 -8.29 3.72
CA TYR A 395 -7.11 -7.89 4.95
C TYR A 395 -8.60 -7.62 4.73
N GLY A 396 -8.99 -7.20 3.52
CA GLY A 396 -10.39 -6.94 3.18
C GLY A 396 -11.23 -8.21 2.95
N LEU A 397 -10.60 -9.37 2.70
CA LEU A 397 -11.31 -10.63 2.38
C LEU A 397 -11.20 -11.71 3.46
N VAL A 398 -10.17 -11.68 4.32
CA VAL A 398 -9.86 -12.77 5.29
C VAL A 398 -10.94 -13.03 6.34
N GLU A 399 -11.85 -12.07 6.57
CA GLU A 399 -13.02 -12.27 7.41
C GLU A 399 -14.01 -13.28 6.79
N GLN A 400 -14.11 -13.32 5.46
CA GLN A 400 -15.10 -14.14 4.75
C GLN A 400 -14.50 -15.32 4.00
N SER A 401 -13.24 -15.22 3.59
CA SER A 401 -12.54 -16.30 2.92
C SER A 401 -11.04 -16.25 3.16
N ASN A 402 -10.44 -17.41 3.39
CA ASN A 402 -9.00 -17.58 3.39
C ASN A 402 -8.46 -18.03 2.03
N ARG A 403 -9.30 -18.19 0.99
CA ARG A 403 -8.90 -18.63 -0.35
C ARG A 403 -9.17 -17.54 -1.36
N TYR A 404 -8.15 -17.14 -2.09
CA TYR A 404 -8.30 -16.07 -3.08
C TYR A 404 -7.43 -16.29 -4.33
N VAL A 405 -7.84 -15.66 -5.42
CA VAL A 405 -7.03 -15.44 -6.61
C VAL A 405 -6.46 -14.03 -6.56
N ARG A 406 -5.16 -13.88 -6.76
CA ARG A 406 -4.50 -12.57 -6.91
C ARG A 406 -4.46 -12.21 -8.39
N MET A 407 -4.92 -11.01 -8.74
CA MET A 407 -4.77 -10.49 -10.10
C MET A 407 -3.32 -10.10 -10.38
N ASP A 408 -2.88 -10.26 -11.62
CA ASP A 408 -1.54 -9.92 -12.11
C ASP A 408 -1.62 -8.74 -13.10
N GLY A 409 -0.88 -7.68 -12.79
CA GLY A 409 -0.83 -6.45 -13.59
C GLY A 409 0.34 -6.38 -14.58
N GLU A 410 1.27 -7.35 -14.54
CA GLU A 410 2.59 -7.24 -15.17
C GLU A 410 2.97 -8.44 -16.04
N THR A 411 2.56 -9.66 -15.70
CA THR A 411 2.93 -10.85 -16.48
C THR A 411 2.31 -10.77 -17.88
N PRO A 412 3.10 -10.95 -18.96
CA PRO A 412 2.56 -11.02 -20.33
C PRO A 412 1.54 -12.15 -20.49
N SER A 413 0.52 -11.94 -21.32
CA SER A 413 -0.48 -12.96 -21.64
C SER A 413 0.14 -14.19 -22.32
N ASP A 414 1.27 -14.02 -22.99
CA ASP A 414 2.12 -15.10 -23.50
C ASP A 414 3.55 -14.93 -22.93
N PRO A 415 3.97 -15.78 -21.98
CA PRO A 415 5.31 -15.73 -21.39
C PRO A 415 6.46 -15.90 -22.39
N GLU A 416 6.23 -16.51 -23.56
CA GLU A 416 7.24 -16.66 -24.61
C GLU A 416 7.38 -15.40 -25.48
N ASN A 417 6.41 -14.49 -25.42
CA ASN A 417 6.39 -13.23 -26.17
C ASN A 417 6.42 -12.03 -25.22
N ALA A 418 7.60 -11.43 -25.04
CA ALA A 418 7.78 -10.27 -24.17
C ALA A 418 6.92 -9.03 -24.57
N ALA A 419 6.46 -8.98 -25.82
CA ALA A 419 5.59 -7.92 -26.36
C ALA A 419 4.09 -8.23 -26.22
N ALA A 420 3.71 -9.39 -25.70
CA ALA A 420 2.32 -9.74 -25.44
C ALA A 420 1.68 -8.79 -24.42
N SER A 421 0.35 -8.66 -24.51
CA SER A 421 -0.42 -7.75 -23.67
C SER A 421 -0.25 -8.09 -22.18
N ARG A 422 -0.22 -7.08 -21.32
CA ARG A 422 -0.04 -7.20 -19.86
C ARG A 422 -1.26 -6.67 -19.14
N GLY A 423 -1.45 -7.15 -17.91
CA GLY A 423 -2.60 -6.82 -17.09
C GLY A 423 -3.78 -7.74 -17.34
N GLN A 424 -4.77 -7.66 -16.45
CA GLN A 424 -5.90 -8.57 -16.42
C GLN A 424 -7.22 -7.82 -16.28
N VAL A 425 -8.24 -8.30 -16.98
CA VAL A 425 -9.66 -7.95 -16.82
C VAL A 425 -10.38 -9.18 -16.30
N VAL A 426 -11.21 -9.01 -15.28
CA VAL A 426 -11.99 -10.09 -14.66
C VAL A 426 -13.47 -9.73 -14.62
N ALA A 427 -14.31 -10.69 -14.97
CA ALA A 427 -15.76 -10.64 -14.85
C ALA A 427 -16.22 -11.66 -13.79
N LEU A 428 -17.01 -11.18 -12.83
CA LEU A 428 -17.60 -11.98 -11.76
C LEU A 428 -19.12 -11.95 -11.91
N ASP A 429 -19.71 -13.12 -12.11
CA ASP A 429 -21.16 -13.29 -12.23
C ASP A 429 -21.75 -13.70 -10.88
N ARG A 430 -22.82 -13.00 -10.46
CA ARG A 430 -23.58 -13.31 -9.25
C ARG A 430 -23.98 -14.77 -9.16
N ASP A 431 -24.48 -15.38 -10.23
CA ASP A 431 -25.07 -16.72 -10.17
C ASP A 431 -24.02 -17.80 -9.85
N HIS A 432 -22.75 -17.49 -10.10
CA HIS A 432 -21.60 -18.33 -9.79
C HIS A 432 -20.85 -17.93 -8.50
N ALA A 433 -21.39 -16.99 -7.72
CA ALA A 433 -20.73 -16.46 -6.53
C ALA A 433 -20.28 -17.57 -5.55
N GLY A 434 -19.00 -17.53 -5.19
CA GLY A 434 -18.33 -18.53 -4.35
C GLY A 434 -17.52 -19.61 -5.09
N ASP A 435 -17.57 -19.65 -6.43
CA ASP A 435 -16.81 -20.61 -7.25
C ASP A 435 -15.64 -19.96 -8.01
N LEU A 436 -14.42 -20.04 -7.47
CA LEU A 436 -13.24 -19.46 -8.13
C LEU A 436 -12.98 -19.99 -9.55
N SER A 437 -13.50 -21.18 -9.92
CA SER A 437 -13.31 -21.75 -11.25
C SER A 437 -14.22 -21.13 -12.32
N ALA A 438 -15.29 -20.45 -11.90
CA ALA A 438 -16.25 -19.77 -12.77
C ALA A 438 -15.85 -18.31 -13.10
N ILE A 439 -14.68 -17.87 -12.62
CA ILE A 439 -14.16 -16.52 -12.88
C ILE A 439 -13.78 -16.38 -14.36
N GLY A 440 -14.42 -15.42 -15.05
CA GLY A 440 -14.02 -15.03 -16.40
C GLY A 440 -12.82 -14.08 -16.36
N ARG A 441 -11.63 -14.55 -16.73
CA ARG A 441 -10.39 -13.73 -16.70
C ARG A 441 -9.76 -13.65 -18.08
N PHE A 442 -9.35 -12.44 -18.47
CA PHE A 442 -8.85 -12.11 -19.81
C PHE A 442 -7.67 -11.13 -19.72
N SER A 443 -6.82 -11.13 -20.73
CA SER A 443 -5.89 -10.03 -20.99
C SER A 443 -6.61 -8.84 -21.62
N TYR A 444 -5.97 -7.67 -21.60
CA TYR A 444 -6.50 -6.45 -22.22
C TYR A 444 -6.69 -6.56 -23.74
N ASP A 445 -6.01 -7.49 -24.42
CA ASP A 445 -6.21 -7.78 -25.85
C ASP A 445 -7.38 -8.75 -26.13
N GLY A 446 -7.99 -9.31 -25.08
CA GLY A 446 -9.07 -10.29 -25.17
C GLY A 446 -8.62 -11.75 -25.03
N THR A 447 -7.32 -12.02 -24.90
CA THR A 447 -6.79 -13.38 -24.70
C THR A 447 -7.37 -13.99 -23.42
N PRO A 448 -8.03 -15.16 -23.46
CA PRO A 448 -8.52 -15.83 -22.27
C PRO A 448 -7.37 -16.30 -21.36
N LEU A 449 -7.50 -16.06 -20.07
CA LEU A 449 -6.53 -16.45 -19.04
C LEU A 449 -7.25 -17.25 -17.94
N PRO A 450 -7.63 -18.51 -18.17
CA PRO A 450 -8.43 -19.29 -17.21
C PRO A 450 -7.73 -19.39 -15.84
N VAL A 451 -8.50 -19.43 -14.76
CA VAL A 451 -7.97 -19.62 -13.40
C VAL A 451 -7.53 -21.07 -13.21
N ALA A 452 -6.28 -21.29 -12.85
CA ALA A 452 -5.74 -22.60 -12.53
C ALA A 452 -5.70 -22.84 -11.01
N ASP A 453 -5.62 -24.10 -10.58
CA ASP A 453 -5.48 -24.45 -9.15
C ASP A 453 -4.22 -23.83 -8.52
N THR A 454 -3.17 -23.62 -9.32
CA THR A 454 -1.92 -22.95 -8.89
C THR A 454 -2.09 -21.45 -8.61
N ASP A 455 -3.16 -20.83 -9.13
CA ASP A 455 -3.46 -19.41 -8.91
C ASP A 455 -4.20 -19.18 -7.57
N ILE A 456 -4.71 -20.24 -6.94
CA ILE A 456 -5.48 -20.17 -5.70
C ILE A 456 -4.52 -20.18 -4.51
N VAL A 457 -4.48 -19.06 -3.80
CA VAL A 457 -3.63 -18.87 -2.62
C VAL A 457 -4.46 -19.01 -1.35
N ASN A 458 -3.88 -19.65 -0.34
CA ASN A 458 -4.44 -19.66 1.02
C ASN A 458 -3.81 -18.52 1.84
N ALA A 459 -4.65 -17.65 2.40
CA ALA A 459 -4.24 -16.64 3.35
C ALA A 459 -3.74 -17.30 4.65
N GLU A 460 -2.55 -16.91 5.10
CA GLU A 460 -1.98 -17.34 6.39
C GLU A 460 -2.19 -16.30 7.49
N MET A 461 -3.21 -15.46 7.35
CA MET A 461 -3.58 -14.42 8.31
C MET A 461 -5.09 -14.45 8.54
N THR A 462 -5.51 -13.94 9.68
CA THR A 462 -6.92 -13.83 10.08
C THR A 462 -7.22 -12.40 10.53
N THR A 463 -8.49 -12.07 10.70
CA THR A 463 -8.91 -10.76 11.26
C THR A 463 -8.33 -10.50 12.64
N ARG A 464 -8.08 -11.55 13.43
CA ARG A 464 -7.41 -11.47 14.74
C ARG A 464 -6.02 -10.84 14.68
N ASP A 465 -5.30 -11.04 13.59
CA ASP A 465 -3.92 -10.57 13.42
C ASP A 465 -3.87 -9.07 13.08
N VAL A 466 -4.94 -8.54 12.47
CA VAL A 466 -5.03 -7.17 11.93
C VAL A 466 -6.02 -6.27 12.67
N ASP A 467 -6.63 -6.76 13.75
CA ASP A 467 -7.57 -6.00 14.56
C ASP A 467 -6.89 -4.90 15.38
N ARG A 468 -7.52 -3.73 15.50
CA ARG A 468 -7.00 -2.60 16.33
C ARG A 468 -7.26 -2.79 17.82
N ARG A 469 -8.11 -3.75 18.21
CA ARG A 469 -8.63 -3.95 19.57
C ARG A 469 -9.20 -2.64 20.11
N GLY A 470 -9.04 -2.39 21.42
CA GLY A 470 -9.48 -1.16 22.07
C GLY A 470 -8.50 0.03 21.95
N PHE A 471 -7.49 -0.03 21.07
CA PHE A 471 -6.51 1.05 20.95
C PHE A 471 -6.97 2.15 19.99
N ARG A 472 -6.59 3.40 20.27
CA ARG A 472 -6.84 4.54 19.37
C ARG A 472 -6.06 4.43 18.06
N HIS A 473 -4.81 3.97 18.14
CA HIS A 473 -3.89 3.83 17.00
C HIS A 473 -3.29 2.43 16.96
N TYR A 474 -3.10 1.89 15.75
CA TYR A 474 -2.37 0.64 15.54
C TYR A 474 -0.93 0.74 16.07
N LEU A 475 -0.27 1.88 15.88
CA LEU A 475 1.09 2.08 16.40
C LEU A 475 1.17 1.85 17.92
N LEU A 476 0.24 2.42 18.69
CA LEU A 476 0.25 2.25 20.16
C LEU A 476 -0.05 0.80 20.54
N LYS A 477 -0.99 0.14 19.85
CA LYS A 477 -1.23 -1.29 20.01
C LYS A 477 0.06 -2.07 19.79
N GLU A 478 0.77 -1.82 18.70
CA GLU A 478 1.96 -2.57 18.30
C GLU A 478 3.16 -2.32 19.23
N ILE A 479 3.34 -1.09 19.74
CA ILE A 479 4.30 -0.79 20.82
C ILE A 479 3.94 -1.60 22.07
N THR A 480 2.66 -1.62 22.44
CA THR A 480 2.17 -2.34 23.64
C THR A 480 2.29 -3.86 23.49
N GLU A 481 2.14 -4.39 22.27
CA GLU A 481 2.28 -5.82 21.94
C GLU A 481 3.74 -6.26 21.76
N SER A 482 4.68 -5.32 21.66
CA SER A 482 6.11 -5.60 21.42
C SER A 482 6.74 -6.56 22.44
N PRO A 483 6.46 -6.49 23.77
CA PRO A 483 6.97 -7.47 24.73
C PRO A 483 6.52 -8.90 24.42
N GLU A 484 5.26 -9.08 24.01
CA GLU A 484 4.71 -10.40 23.69
C GLU A 484 5.25 -10.93 22.36
N SER A 485 5.38 -10.06 21.35
CA SER A 485 6.03 -10.43 20.06
C SER A 485 7.49 -10.85 20.27
N PHE A 486 8.21 -10.17 21.18
CA PHE A 486 9.56 -10.55 21.60
C PHE A 486 9.56 -11.94 22.26
N ARG A 487 8.68 -12.17 23.25
CA ARG A 487 8.54 -13.46 23.95
C ARG A 487 8.25 -14.61 22.99
N LYS A 488 7.29 -14.44 22.09
CA LYS A 488 6.95 -15.42 21.04
C LYS A 488 8.14 -15.77 20.17
N THR A 489 8.99 -14.79 19.84
CA THR A 489 10.22 -15.02 19.07
C THR A 489 11.22 -15.92 19.80
N LEU A 490 11.21 -15.95 21.14
CA LEU A 490 12.08 -16.81 21.94
C LEU A 490 11.50 -18.20 22.21
N ARG A 491 10.17 -18.33 22.19
CA ARG A 491 9.45 -19.54 22.60
C ARG A 491 9.97 -20.77 21.84
N GLY A 492 10.37 -21.80 22.59
CA GLY A 492 10.89 -23.06 22.04
C GLY A 492 12.32 -23.01 21.46
N ARG A 493 12.98 -21.83 21.45
CA ARG A 493 14.32 -21.66 20.85
C ARG A 493 15.45 -21.54 21.86
N ILE A 494 15.15 -21.15 23.10
CA ILE A 494 16.09 -21.21 24.22
C ILE A 494 15.73 -22.44 25.06
N VAL A 495 16.65 -23.40 25.12
CA VAL A 495 16.47 -24.65 25.84
C VAL A 495 17.43 -24.75 27.03
N SER A 496 16.96 -25.35 28.12
CA SER A 496 17.80 -25.73 29.23
C SER A 496 18.49 -27.06 28.92
N THR A 497 19.81 -27.13 29.05
CA THR A 497 20.59 -28.36 28.92
C THR A 497 20.90 -28.95 30.29
N GLU A 498 21.10 -30.26 30.38
CA GLU A 498 21.42 -30.94 31.64
C GLU A 498 22.72 -30.39 32.23
N GLY A 499 22.59 -29.75 33.41
CA GLY A 499 23.64 -29.24 34.27
C GLY A 499 23.16 -29.27 35.72
N ASP A 500 24.03 -28.94 36.68
CA ASP A 500 23.74 -28.98 38.12
C ASP A 500 22.37 -28.35 38.45
N HIS A 501 21.53 -29.04 39.23
CA HIS A 501 20.13 -28.72 39.49
C HIS A 501 19.90 -27.31 40.11
N LEU A 502 20.98 -26.61 40.45
CA LEU A 502 21.01 -25.28 41.04
C LEU A 502 21.21 -24.14 40.02
N SER A 503 21.66 -24.41 38.78
CA SER A 503 21.76 -23.43 37.68
C SER A 503 21.86 -24.10 36.29
N PRO A 504 20.75 -24.38 35.59
CA PRO A 504 20.78 -25.01 34.27
C PRO A 504 21.45 -24.11 33.23
N SER A 505 22.29 -24.69 32.37
CA SER A 505 22.88 -23.98 31.22
C SER A 505 21.81 -23.78 30.13
N LEU A 506 21.81 -22.62 29.49
CA LEU A 506 20.96 -22.26 28.37
C LEU A 506 21.69 -22.49 27.05
N ALA A 507 20.98 -23.00 26.05
CA ALA A 507 21.46 -23.16 24.69
C ALA A 507 20.39 -22.68 23.70
N VAL A 508 20.82 -22.32 22.48
CA VAL A 508 19.92 -21.96 21.39
C VAL A 508 19.74 -23.16 20.46
N LYS A 509 18.49 -23.50 20.15
CA LYS A 509 18.14 -24.57 19.22
C LYS A 509 17.30 -24.00 18.08
N LEU A 510 17.89 -23.94 16.89
CA LEU A 510 17.21 -23.61 15.63
C LEU A 510 17.20 -24.86 14.74
N GLY A 511 16.06 -25.13 14.09
CA GLY A 511 15.88 -26.31 13.25
C GLY A 511 16.55 -26.20 11.88
N PRO A 512 16.46 -27.27 11.06
CA PRO A 512 17.03 -27.30 9.72
C PRO A 512 16.38 -26.29 8.76
N GLU A 513 15.14 -25.85 9.03
CA GLU A 513 14.44 -24.81 8.27
C GLU A 513 15.13 -23.44 8.36
N THR A 514 15.76 -23.12 9.50
CA THR A 514 16.55 -21.90 9.66
C THR A 514 17.99 -22.10 9.28
N LEU A 515 18.58 -23.23 9.67
CA LEU A 515 19.99 -23.52 9.46
C LEU A 515 20.16 -24.93 8.86
N PRO A 516 20.09 -25.05 7.52
CA PRO A 516 20.22 -26.33 6.83
C PRO A 516 21.60 -26.97 7.03
N ASP A 517 21.65 -28.31 6.93
CA ASP A 517 22.89 -29.08 7.16
C ASP A 517 24.05 -28.63 6.25
N GLN A 518 23.76 -28.31 4.98
CA GLN A 518 24.76 -27.80 4.04
C GLN A 518 25.37 -26.48 4.52
N LEU A 519 24.55 -25.59 5.09
CA LEU A 519 25.02 -24.31 5.60
C LEU A 519 25.82 -24.49 6.90
N ARG A 520 25.38 -25.39 7.79
CA ARG A 520 26.14 -25.77 9.01
C ARG A 520 27.52 -26.29 8.64
N GLN A 521 27.60 -27.18 7.66
CA GLN A 521 28.88 -27.74 7.20
C GLN A 521 29.81 -26.65 6.67
N ARG A 522 29.28 -25.71 5.86
CA ARG A 522 30.06 -24.60 5.29
C ARG A 522 30.56 -23.59 6.32
N LEU A 523 29.82 -23.43 7.42
CA LEU A 523 30.29 -22.64 8.56
C LEU A 523 31.43 -23.36 9.28
N ALA A 524 31.26 -24.65 9.57
CA ALA A 524 32.23 -25.48 10.29
C ALA A 524 33.56 -25.67 9.53
N ASP A 525 33.51 -25.91 8.22
CA ASP A 525 34.71 -26.08 7.37
C ASP A 525 35.40 -24.76 6.97
N ARG A 526 34.81 -23.65 7.41
CA ARG A 526 35.25 -22.27 7.17
C ARG A 526 35.16 -21.78 5.72
N SER A 527 34.41 -22.46 4.85
CA SER A 527 34.15 -21.97 3.49
C SER A 527 33.37 -20.65 3.47
N ILE A 528 32.55 -20.36 4.49
CA ILE A 528 31.91 -19.04 4.64
C ILE A 528 32.81 -18.12 5.47
N SER A 529 33.53 -17.22 4.83
CA SER A 529 34.47 -16.31 5.51
C SER A 529 33.89 -14.93 5.81
N ASP A 530 32.88 -14.53 5.03
CA ASP A 530 32.22 -13.23 5.09
C ASP A 530 30.72 -13.36 5.39
N ILE A 531 30.22 -12.54 6.32
CA ILE A 531 28.81 -12.49 6.70
C ILE A 531 28.32 -11.06 6.55
N ILE A 532 27.34 -10.86 5.67
CA ILE A 532 26.78 -9.54 5.36
C ILE A 532 25.31 -9.52 5.79
N VAL A 533 24.97 -8.67 6.76
CA VAL A 533 23.58 -8.44 7.16
C VAL A 533 23.00 -7.31 6.31
N ILE A 534 21.83 -7.54 5.70
CA ILE A 534 21.13 -6.56 4.88
C ILE A 534 19.69 -6.35 5.31
N GLY A 535 19.20 -5.13 5.08
CA GLY A 535 17.81 -4.73 5.29
C GLY A 535 17.55 -3.36 4.70
N GLN A 536 16.38 -2.80 4.97
CA GLN A 536 16.04 -1.40 4.66
C GLN A 536 15.34 -0.76 5.87
N GLY A 537 15.57 0.54 6.08
CA GLY A 537 14.97 1.30 7.18
C GLY A 537 15.21 0.65 8.55
N THR A 538 14.13 0.52 9.35
CA THR A 538 14.14 -0.11 10.67
C THR A 538 14.76 -1.53 10.66
N ALA A 539 14.54 -2.33 9.61
CA ALA A 539 15.11 -3.67 9.51
C ALA A 539 16.64 -3.66 9.34
N ALA A 540 17.19 -2.65 8.66
CA ALA A 540 18.64 -2.47 8.57
C ALA A 540 19.24 -2.08 9.93
N VAL A 541 18.56 -1.23 10.69
CA VAL A 541 18.97 -0.84 12.05
C VAL A 541 18.93 -2.04 13.00
N ALA A 542 17.89 -2.88 12.95
CA ALA A 542 17.89 -4.16 13.66
C ALA A 542 19.08 -5.05 13.24
N GLY A 543 19.40 -5.08 11.96
CA GLY A 543 20.58 -5.76 11.40
C GLY A 543 21.93 -5.26 11.94
N HIS A 544 22.05 -3.98 12.29
CA HIS A 544 23.25 -3.45 12.95
C HIS A 544 23.51 -4.12 14.30
N SER A 545 22.44 -4.40 15.07
CA SER A 545 22.56 -5.15 16.33
C SER A 545 23.00 -6.60 16.10
N LEU A 546 22.42 -7.28 15.11
CA LEU A 546 22.81 -8.65 14.74
C LEU A 546 24.29 -8.71 14.36
N ALA A 547 24.76 -7.79 13.52
CA ALA A 547 26.17 -7.74 13.13
C ALA A 547 27.09 -7.48 14.34
N HIS A 548 26.65 -6.71 15.34
CA HIS A 548 27.39 -6.55 16.59
C HIS A 548 27.51 -7.87 17.36
N PHE A 549 26.41 -8.60 17.56
CA PHE A 549 26.44 -9.90 18.24
C PHE A 549 27.28 -10.93 17.48
N LEU A 550 27.15 -10.98 16.15
CA LEU A 550 27.97 -11.85 15.30
C LEU A 550 29.47 -11.57 15.44
N ARG A 551 29.91 -10.31 15.44
CA ARG A 551 31.33 -9.97 15.64
C ARG A 551 31.88 -10.46 16.98
N ASN A 552 31.06 -10.44 18.03
CA ASN A 552 31.47 -10.91 19.35
C ASN A 552 31.49 -12.44 19.45
N GLU A 553 30.55 -13.12 18.78
CA GLU A 553 30.47 -14.58 18.79
C GLU A 553 31.42 -15.25 17.78
N LEU A 554 31.74 -14.57 16.67
CA LEU A 554 32.57 -15.04 15.55
C LEU A 554 33.69 -14.03 15.22
N PRO A 555 34.67 -13.81 16.13
CA PRO A 555 35.72 -12.82 15.93
C PRO A 555 36.71 -13.17 14.80
N ASP A 556 36.67 -14.40 14.28
CA ASP A 556 37.50 -14.87 13.17
C ASP A 556 36.81 -14.76 11.79
N ARG A 557 35.59 -14.21 11.73
CA ARG A 557 34.84 -13.96 10.49
C ARG A 557 34.76 -12.48 10.17
N GLN A 558 34.69 -12.15 8.88
CA GLN A 558 34.33 -10.79 8.46
C GLN A 558 32.82 -10.63 8.62
N VAL A 559 32.39 -9.60 9.35
CA VAL A 559 30.98 -9.35 9.61
C VAL A 559 30.68 -7.88 9.40
N SER A 560 29.81 -7.61 8.43
CA SER A 560 29.35 -6.26 8.09
C SER A 560 27.83 -6.17 8.06
N SER A 561 27.31 -4.96 8.17
CA SER A 561 25.89 -4.66 7.98
C SER A 561 25.76 -3.45 7.07
N VAL A 562 24.97 -3.56 6.01
CA VAL A 562 24.79 -2.52 5.00
C VAL A 562 23.34 -2.50 4.53
N LEU A 563 22.91 -1.37 3.94
CA LEU A 563 21.62 -1.32 3.26
C LEU A 563 21.62 -2.29 2.06
N ALA A 564 20.49 -2.94 1.80
CA ALA A 564 20.39 -3.89 0.69
C ALA A 564 20.73 -3.23 -0.67
N THR A 565 20.30 -1.99 -0.86
CA THR A 565 20.62 -1.17 -2.05
C THR A 565 22.10 -0.87 -2.17
N GLU A 566 22.78 -0.53 -1.07
CA GLU A 566 24.22 -0.26 -1.06
C GLU A 566 25.05 -1.49 -1.42
N LEU A 567 24.66 -2.67 -0.90
CA LEU A 567 25.29 -3.92 -1.32
C LEU A 567 25.14 -4.11 -2.83
N SER A 568 23.91 -4.08 -3.34
CA SER A 568 23.64 -4.34 -4.76
C SER A 568 24.25 -3.29 -5.70
N GLY A 569 24.34 -2.04 -5.26
CA GLY A 569 24.87 -0.93 -6.06
C GLY A 569 26.39 -0.88 -6.07
N PHE A 570 27.04 -1.17 -4.94
CA PHE A 570 28.46 -0.85 -4.75
C PHE A 570 29.28 -1.93 -4.01
N GLY A 571 28.64 -2.78 -3.22
CA GLY A 571 29.33 -3.74 -2.33
C GLY A 571 29.48 -5.16 -2.85
N MET A 572 28.82 -5.56 -3.95
CA MET A 572 28.86 -6.95 -4.41
C MET A 572 30.18 -7.31 -5.11
N GLN A 573 30.79 -8.42 -4.67
CA GLN A 573 31.94 -9.05 -5.33
C GLN A 573 31.49 -9.92 -6.52
N ALA A 574 32.39 -10.22 -7.46
CA ALA A 574 32.06 -11.03 -8.65
C ALA A 574 31.70 -12.48 -8.29
N ASP A 575 32.43 -13.06 -7.34
CA ASP A 575 32.16 -14.35 -6.71
C ASP A 575 31.82 -14.06 -5.23
N MET A 576 30.74 -14.64 -4.76
CA MET A 576 30.25 -14.53 -3.38
C MET A 576 30.03 -15.92 -2.76
N SER A 577 30.66 -16.96 -3.31
CA SER A 577 30.55 -18.34 -2.82
C SER A 577 31.10 -18.56 -1.41
N ASP A 578 31.88 -17.63 -0.86
CA ASP A 578 32.33 -17.62 0.53
C ASP A 578 31.50 -16.70 1.44
N THR A 579 30.40 -16.15 0.93
CA THR A 579 29.58 -15.16 1.61
C THR A 579 28.24 -15.76 2.10
N LEU A 580 27.89 -15.46 3.34
CA LEU A 580 26.54 -15.62 3.88
C LEU A 580 25.86 -14.26 3.99
N VAL A 581 24.76 -14.09 3.27
CA VAL A 581 23.91 -12.90 3.38
C VAL A 581 22.74 -13.19 4.32
N ILE A 582 22.56 -12.35 5.34
CA ILE A 582 21.41 -12.42 6.25
C ILE A 582 20.46 -11.28 5.89
N ALA A 583 19.32 -11.60 5.26
CA ALA A 583 18.34 -10.63 4.79
C ALA A 583 17.21 -10.46 5.81
N ILE A 584 17.02 -9.24 6.32
CA ILE A 584 15.99 -8.91 7.31
C ILE A 584 14.87 -8.12 6.64
N SER A 585 13.63 -8.58 6.74
CA SER A 585 12.44 -7.88 6.23
C SER A 585 11.18 -8.28 7.01
N GLN A 586 10.39 -7.31 7.48
CA GLN A 586 9.12 -7.60 8.15
C GLN A 586 8.11 -8.26 7.19
N SER A 587 7.89 -7.68 6.02
CA SER A 587 6.89 -8.16 5.06
C SER A 587 7.36 -9.33 4.20
N GLY A 588 8.69 -9.50 4.06
CA GLY A 588 9.31 -10.44 3.13
C GLY A 588 9.08 -10.11 1.65
N THR A 589 8.41 -9.00 1.35
CA THR A 589 8.08 -8.53 -0.01
C THR A 589 8.79 -7.23 -0.39
N THR A 590 9.68 -6.72 0.47
CA THR A 590 10.44 -5.49 0.20
C THR A 590 11.23 -5.63 -1.10
N THR A 591 10.87 -4.86 -2.12
CA THR A 591 11.38 -5.01 -3.49
C THR A 591 12.90 -4.90 -3.55
N ASP A 592 13.48 -3.89 -2.91
CA ASP A 592 14.93 -3.68 -2.92
C ASP A 592 15.69 -4.84 -2.26
N THR A 593 15.22 -5.32 -1.10
CA THR A 593 15.83 -6.47 -0.41
C THR A 593 15.73 -7.74 -1.25
N ASN A 594 14.56 -8.02 -1.81
CA ASN A 594 14.33 -9.19 -2.67
C ASN A 594 15.21 -9.16 -3.92
N ARG A 595 15.33 -7.99 -4.57
CA ARG A 595 16.19 -7.81 -5.75
C ARG A 595 17.66 -8.00 -5.41
N THR A 596 18.12 -7.47 -4.28
CA THR A 596 19.50 -7.69 -3.81
C THR A 596 19.75 -9.18 -3.55
N VAL A 597 18.80 -9.89 -2.93
CA VAL A 597 18.89 -11.34 -2.72
C VAL A 597 19.01 -12.09 -4.04
N ASP A 598 18.20 -11.76 -5.05
CA ASP A 598 18.30 -12.38 -6.39
C ASP A 598 19.68 -12.13 -7.03
N LEU A 599 20.31 -10.99 -6.77
CA LEU A 599 21.62 -10.65 -7.32
C LEU A 599 22.77 -11.41 -6.61
N VAL A 600 22.79 -11.44 -5.28
CA VAL A 600 23.85 -12.11 -4.52
C VAL A 600 23.81 -13.64 -4.68
N ARG A 601 22.61 -14.22 -4.76
CA ARG A 601 22.44 -15.66 -5.04
C ARG A 601 23.00 -16.06 -6.40
N ARG A 602 22.78 -15.23 -7.43
CA ARG A 602 23.38 -15.43 -8.76
C ARG A 602 24.90 -15.41 -8.76
N ARG A 603 25.52 -14.85 -7.72
CA ARG A 603 26.98 -14.83 -7.51
C ARG A 603 27.47 -15.91 -6.52
N GLY A 604 26.60 -16.81 -6.08
CA GLY A 604 26.96 -17.96 -5.24
C GLY A 604 26.78 -17.76 -3.73
N ALA A 605 26.29 -16.60 -3.28
CA ALA A 605 26.06 -16.35 -1.85
C ALA A 605 24.97 -17.27 -1.28
N SER A 606 25.15 -17.68 -0.03
CA SER A 606 24.09 -18.34 0.75
C SER A 606 23.22 -17.28 1.43
N VAL A 607 21.95 -17.57 1.65
CA VAL A 607 20.99 -16.61 2.20
C VAL A 607 20.22 -17.19 3.38
N ILE A 608 20.25 -16.52 4.52
CA ILE A 608 19.27 -16.71 5.61
C ILE A 608 18.34 -15.50 5.63
N ALA A 609 17.03 -15.72 5.71
CA ALA A 609 16.05 -14.66 5.88
C ALA A 609 15.53 -14.59 7.32
N ILE A 610 15.48 -13.39 7.90
CA ILE A 610 14.70 -13.09 9.12
C ILE A 610 13.44 -12.35 8.69
N VAL A 611 12.29 -13.01 8.82
CA VAL A 611 11.01 -12.50 8.31
C VAL A 611 9.86 -12.74 9.26
N ASN A 612 8.84 -11.89 9.17
CA ASN A 612 7.65 -12.06 9.98
C ASN A 612 6.46 -12.65 9.20
N ARG A 613 6.49 -12.61 7.86
CA ARG A 613 5.41 -13.13 7.03
C ARG A 613 5.83 -14.48 6.44
N ARG A 614 5.10 -15.53 6.79
CA ARG A 614 5.22 -16.85 6.14
C ARG A 614 4.83 -16.77 4.66
N ASN A 615 5.46 -17.62 3.85
CA ASN A 615 5.29 -17.71 2.39
C ASN A 615 5.43 -16.37 1.64
N SER A 616 6.29 -15.47 2.14
CA SER A 616 6.67 -14.27 1.40
C SER A 616 7.70 -14.61 0.31
N ASP A 617 7.81 -13.78 -0.72
CA ASP A 617 8.83 -13.92 -1.79
C ASP A 617 10.26 -14.15 -1.25
N LEU A 618 10.63 -13.50 -0.14
CA LEU A 618 11.95 -13.67 0.47
C LEU A 618 12.15 -15.05 1.12
N CYS A 619 11.07 -15.69 1.59
CA CYS A 619 11.12 -17.06 2.12
C CYS A 619 11.52 -18.03 1.02
N ASP A 620 10.89 -17.91 -0.15
CA ASP A 620 11.11 -18.82 -1.29
C ASP A 620 12.53 -18.69 -1.87
N LYS A 621 13.14 -17.51 -1.69
CA LYS A 621 14.48 -17.18 -2.18
C LYS A 621 15.60 -17.52 -1.19
N ALA A 622 15.30 -17.74 0.08
CA ALA A 622 16.32 -18.00 1.10
C ALA A 622 16.68 -19.48 1.19
N ASP A 623 17.92 -19.79 1.59
CA ASP A 623 18.32 -21.18 1.90
C ASP A 623 17.86 -21.59 3.30
N GLY A 624 17.72 -20.63 4.21
CA GLY A 624 17.16 -20.83 5.55
C GLY A 624 16.30 -19.65 6.00
N VAL A 625 15.27 -19.90 6.80
CA VAL A 625 14.31 -18.89 7.26
C VAL A 625 14.15 -18.94 8.77
N LEU A 626 14.29 -17.78 9.42
CA LEU A 626 13.99 -17.58 10.84
C LEU A 626 12.78 -16.65 10.98
N TYR A 627 11.66 -17.21 11.42
CA TYR A 627 10.45 -16.43 11.65
C TYR A 627 10.52 -15.64 12.95
N THR A 628 10.19 -14.34 12.90
CA THR A 628 9.90 -13.56 14.10
C THR A 628 8.48 -13.83 14.59
N SER A 629 8.23 -13.66 15.90
CA SER A 629 6.95 -13.95 16.54
C SER A 629 6.46 -15.37 16.19
N ASP A 630 5.23 -15.50 15.69
CA ASP A 630 4.65 -16.75 15.16
C ASP A 630 4.68 -16.83 13.60
N GLY A 631 5.27 -15.84 12.92
CA GLY A 631 5.25 -15.73 11.46
C GLY A 631 3.93 -15.21 10.87
N ARG A 632 3.04 -14.69 11.73
CA ARG A 632 1.71 -14.14 11.35
C ARG A 632 1.42 -12.75 11.93
N ASP A 633 2.35 -12.19 12.70
CA ASP A 633 2.14 -10.99 13.52
C ASP A 633 2.16 -9.69 12.68
N VAL A 634 1.11 -9.44 11.90
CA VAL A 634 1.04 -8.32 10.93
C VAL A 634 1.20 -6.97 11.63
N GLU A 635 2.07 -6.11 11.10
CA GLU A 635 2.10 -4.68 11.45
C GLU A 635 1.18 -3.91 10.48
N MET A 636 0.12 -3.35 11.03
CA MET A 636 -0.84 -2.51 10.31
C MET A 636 -0.34 -1.06 10.26
N SER A 637 0.32 -0.59 11.31
CA SER A 637 0.91 0.75 11.31
C SER A 637 1.99 0.89 10.25
N VAL A 638 2.08 2.08 9.64
CA VAL A 638 3.16 2.39 8.71
C VAL A 638 4.50 2.52 9.46
N ALA A 639 4.54 3.07 10.68
CA ALA A 639 5.80 3.04 11.44
C ALA A 639 6.00 1.65 12.08
N SER A 640 7.10 0.97 11.74
CA SER A 640 7.43 -0.34 12.31
C SER A 640 7.83 -0.22 13.79
N THR A 641 7.38 -1.16 14.64
CA THR A 641 7.62 -1.18 16.08
C THR A 641 7.93 -2.60 16.59
N LYS A 642 6.92 -3.45 16.82
CA LYS A 642 7.09 -4.84 17.30
C LYS A 642 8.05 -5.67 16.45
N ALA A 643 8.09 -5.45 15.14
CA ALA A 643 9.00 -6.15 14.25
C ALA A 643 10.46 -5.83 14.54
N PHE A 644 10.81 -4.59 14.91
CA PHE A 644 12.18 -4.24 15.31
C PHE A 644 12.64 -5.08 16.51
N TYR A 645 11.82 -5.11 17.57
CA TYR A 645 12.13 -5.83 18.79
C TYR A 645 12.27 -7.33 18.54
N ALA A 646 11.33 -7.91 17.78
CA ALA A 646 11.39 -9.32 17.40
C ALA A 646 12.60 -9.64 16.50
N GLN A 647 12.98 -8.75 15.59
CA GLN A 647 14.18 -8.91 14.75
C GLN A 647 15.47 -8.85 15.58
N VAL A 648 15.54 -8.01 16.62
CA VAL A 648 16.67 -8.00 17.57
C VAL A 648 16.76 -9.34 18.31
N ALA A 649 15.64 -9.85 18.83
CA ALA A 649 15.58 -11.16 19.49
C ALA A 649 16.05 -12.29 18.56
N ALA A 650 15.49 -12.35 17.35
CA ALA A 650 15.86 -13.32 16.32
C ALA A 650 17.33 -13.19 15.93
N GLY A 651 17.86 -11.97 15.85
CA GLY A 651 19.27 -11.70 15.58
C GLY A 651 20.20 -12.28 16.64
N VAL A 652 19.89 -12.09 17.94
CA VAL A 652 20.69 -12.68 19.02
C VAL A 652 20.68 -14.21 18.95
N LEU A 653 19.50 -14.82 18.74
CA LEU A 653 19.39 -16.28 18.59
C LEU A 653 20.20 -16.80 17.41
N LEU A 654 20.09 -16.13 16.25
CA LEU A 654 20.81 -16.52 15.04
C LEU A 654 22.32 -16.37 15.21
N ALA A 655 22.79 -15.31 15.87
CA ALA A 655 24.22 -15.11 16.13
C ALA A 655 24.80 -16.26 16.96
N VAL A 656 24.12 -16.67 18.03
CA VAL A 656 24.54 -17.81 18.86
C VAL A 656 24.51 -19.12 18.06
N ALA A 657 23.44 -19.37 17.30
CA ALA A 657 23.30 -20.60 16.52
C ALA A 657 24.35 -20.71 15.40
N LEU A 658 24.68 -19.61 14.73
CA LEU A 658 25.75 -19.57 13.71
C LEU A 658 27.12 -19.80 14.35
N ALA A 659 27.36 -19.28 15.55
CA ALA A 659 28.59 -19.51 16.28
C ALA A 659 28.74 -20.97 16.72
N ASP A 660 27.66 -21.59 17.20
CA ASP A 660 27.66 -23.01 17.55
C ASP A 660 27.90 -23.89 16.31
N ALA A 661 27.28 -23.55 15.17
CA ALA A 661 27.50 -24.26 13.92
C ALA A 661 28.94 -24.10 13.38
N ALA A 662 29.56 -22.93 13.55
CA ALA A 662 30.93 -22.68 13.11
C ALA A 662 31.99 -23.35 14.00
N ASN A 663 31.73 -23.44 15.31
CA ASN A 663 32.71 -23.93 16.29
C ASN A 663 32.54 -25.43 16.62
N GLY A 664 31.38 -26.03 16.33
CA GLY A 664 31.08 -27.42 16.71
C GLY A 664 31.15 -27.63 18.22
N ASP A 665 31.65 -28.80 18.65
CA ASP A 665 31.81 -29.16 20.07
C ASP A 665 33.04 -28.51 20.74
N GLN A 666 33.67 -27.50 20.13
CA GLN A 666 34.82 -26.85 20.76
C GLN A 666 34.41 -26.12 22.04
N PRO A 667 35.09 -26.36 23.18
CA PRO A 667 34.75 -25.70 24.43
C PRO A 667 35.01 -24.19 24.29
N ALA A 668 33.94 -23.39 24.41
CA ALA A 668 34.05 -21.94 24.49
C ALA A 668 34.94 -21.52 25.67
N ASP A 669 35.63 -20.39 25.56
CA ASP A 669 36.30 -19.78 26.73
C ASP A 669 35.27 -19.62 27.85
N SER A 670 35.63 -20.05 29.07
CA SER A 670 34.83 -19.88 30.29
C SER A 670 34.19 -18.49 30.45
N ARG A 671 34.91 -17.42 30.05
CA ARG A 671 34.39 -16.05 30.08
C ARG A 671 33.33 -15.79 29.01
N GLN A 672 33.57 -16.27 27.77
CA GLN A 672 32.61 -16.15 26.68
C GLN A 672 31.34 -16.97 26.98
N HIS A 673 31.51 -18.17 27.53
CA HIS A 673 30.40 -18.99 27.99
C HIS A 673 29.57 -18.27 29.07
N GLY A 674 30.22 -17.72 30.11
CA GLY A 674 29.54 -16.95 31.16
C GLY A 674 28.77 -15.74 30.63
N ARG A 675 29.39 -14.94 29.74
CA ARG A 675 28.74 -13.81 29.05
C ARG A 675 27.52 -14.27 28.25
N ARG A 676 27.65 -15.36 27.48
CA ARG A 676 26.55 -15.92 26.68
C ARG A 676 25.40 -16.41 27.55
N GLN A 677 25.68 -17.08 28.67
CA GLN A 677 24.65 -17.52 29.62
C GLN A 677 23.88 -16.33 30.20
N GLN A 678 24.58 -15.28 30.60
CA GLN A 678 23.97 -14.04 31.09
C GLN A 678 23.15 -13.33 30.00
N LEU A 679 23.63 -13.32 28.75
CA LEU A 679 22.90 -12.77 27.60
C LEU A 679 21.60 -13.52 27.35
N LEU A 680 21.63 -14.85 27.29
CA LEU A 680 20.44 -15.68 27.05
C LEU A 680 19.42 -15.61 28.19
N ALA A 681 19.88 -15.57 29.45
CA ALA A 681 19.01 -15.36 30.60
C ALA A 681 18.35 -13.97 30.53
N SER A 682 19.14 -12.92 30.30
CA SER A 682 18.63 -11.56 30.17
C SER A 682 17.70 -11.39 28.96
N LEU A 683 17.87 -12.18 27.89
CA LEU A 683 16.97 -12.18 26.74
C LEU A 683 15.59 -12.73 27.09
N ARG A 684 15.52 -13.78 27.94
CA ARG A 684 14.26 -14.34 28.44
C ARG A 684 13.50 -13.37 29.35
N ASP A 685 14.21 -12.59 30.14
CA ASP A 685 13.63 -11.65 31.10
C ASP A 685 13.27 -10.29 30.47
N LEU A 686 13.84 -9.96 29.31
CA LEU A 686 13.67 -8.66 28.65
C LEU A 686 12.19 -8.27 28.38
N PRO A 687 11.28 -9.18 27.99
CA PRO A 687 9.87 -8.86 27.84
C PRO A 687 9.22 -8.25 29.10
N GLU A 688 9.63 -8.67 30.30
CA GLU A 688 9.11 -8.11 31.55
C GLU A 688 9.61 -6.69 31.75
N ALA A 689 10.91 -6.45 31.53
CA ALA A 689 11.49 -5.11 31.57
C ALA A 689 10.89 -4.17 30.51
N MET A 690 10.53 -4.69 29.33
CA MET A 690 9.79 -3.93 28.30
C MET A 690 8.40 -3.55 28.80
N ALA A 691 7.68 -4.46 29.47
CA ALA A 691 6.37 -4.16 30.06
C ALA A 691 6.45 -3.08 31.15
N ASP A 692 7.52 -3.09 31.97
CA ASP A 692 7.77 -2.04 32.95
C ASP A 692 7.98 -0.66 32.28
N VAL A 693 8.66 -0.61 31.13
CA VAL A 693 8.83 0.63 30.35
C VAL A 693 7.49 1.14 29.80
N LEU A 694 6.60 0.26 29.35
CA LEU A 694 5.24 0.66 28.95
C LEU A 694 4.49 1.34 30.10
N GLY A 695 4.70 0.90 31.34
CA GLY A 695 4.18 1.55 32.54
C GLY A 695 4.68 2.99 32.77
N LEU A 696 5.71 3.44 32.04
CA LEU A 696 6.23 4.82 32.11
C LEU A 696 5.57 5.78 31.12
N GLN A 697 4.60 5.32 30.31
CA GLN A 697 4.00 6.11 29.23
C GLN A 697 3.51 7.49 29.69
N ASP A 698 2.78 7.58 30.81
CA ASP A 698 2.27 8.88 31.31
C ASP A 698 3.39 9.89 31.61
N ARG A 699 4.51 9.41 32.17
CA ARG A 699 5.69 10.24 32.44
C ARG A 699 6.36 10.67 31.13
N ILE A 700 6.46 9.77 30.17
CA ILE A 700 7.03 10.06 28.85
C ILE A 700 6.16 11.08 28.12
N ALA A 701 4.83 10.97 28.23
CA ALA A 701 3.87 11.90 27.65
C ALA A 701 4.01 13.32 28.24
N ASP A 702 4.16 13.44 29.57
CA ASP A 702 4.43 14.73 30.22
C ASP A 702 5.74 15.35 29.72
N ILE A 703 6.81 14.56 29.66
CA ILE A 703 8.11 15.00 29.14
C ILE A 703 8.00 15.47 27.68
N ALA A 704 7.32 14.70 26.82
CA ALA A 704 7.09 15.06 25.43
C ALA A 704 6.34 16.39 25.29
N ARG A 705 5.21 16.56 26.00
CA ARG A 705 4.41 17.82 25.95
C ARG A 705 5.22 19.04 26.39
N ARG A 706 6.09 18.90 27.39
CA ARG A 706 6.92 20.00 27.91
C ARG A 706 8.10 20.35 26.99
N HIS A 707 8.67 19.37 26.31
CA HIS A 707 9.95 19.55 25.62
C HIS A 707 9.89 19.57 24.09
N ALA A 708 8.92 18.87 23.47
CA ALA A 708 8.84 18.73 22.01
C ALA A 708 8.31 19.98 21.29
N LEU A 709 7.23 20.60 21.79
CA LEU A 709 6.45 21.61 21.06
C LEU A 709 7.22 22.92 20.78
N GLY A 710 7.93 23.43 21.79
CA GLY A 710 8.63 24.71 21.68
C GLY A 710 9.98 24.66 20.96
N ARG A 711 10.38 23.50 20.41
CA ARG A 711 11.74 23.27 19.88
C ARG A 711 11.70 22.78 18.44
N THR A 712 12.34 23.52 17.55
CA THR A 712 12.32 23.28 16.11
C THR A 712 13.18 22.07 15.71
N TYR A 713 14.47 22.09 16.06
CA TYR A 713 15.44 21.07 15.66
C TYR A 713 15.76 20.10 16.79
N TRP A 714 15.78 18.82 16.48
CA TRP A 714 16.01 17.74 17.44
C TRP A 714 17.20 16.89 17.00
N ALA A 715 17.89 16.30 17.97
CA ALA A 715 18.91 15.27 17.75
C ALA A 715 18.65 14.05 18.62
N VAL A 716 19.13 12.89 18.15
CA VAL A 716 19.21 11.67 18.96
C VAL A 716 20.65 11.20 18.95
N VAL A 717 21.21 10.93 20.13
CA VAL A 717 22.60 10.46 20.25
C VAL A 717 22.69 9.16 21.04
N GLY A 718 23.72 8.37 20.75
CA GLY A 718 24.01 7.14 21.49
C GLY A 718 25.38 6.56 21.15
N ASN A 719 25.88 5.66 22.00
CA ASN A 719 27.18 5.01 21.87
C ASN A 719 27.05 3.48 21.85
N GLY A 720 27.95 2.80 21.13
CA GLY A 720 27.93 1.34 21.04
C GLY A 720 26.56 0.83 20.57
N LEU A 721 25.94 -0.09 21.31
CA LEU A 721 24.59 -0.58 20.99
C LEU A 721 23.49 0.49 21.18
N ASN A 722 23.69 1.53 22.00
CA ASN A 722 22.77 2.67 22.04
C ASN A 722 22.77 3.48 20.74
N ARG A 723 23.76 3.30 19.84
CA ARG A 723 23.69 3.84 18.47
C ARG A 723 22.53 3.23 17.69
N VAL A 724 22.28 1.93 17.86
CA VAL A 724 21.15 1.22 17.25
C VAL A 724 19.83 1.83 17.76
N ALA A 725 19.72 2.05 19.07
CA ALA A 725 18.57 2.73 19.63
C ALA A 725 18.40 4.14 19.06
N ALA A 726 19.48 4.93 19.00
CA ALA A 726 19.44 6.28 18.47
C ALA A 726 18.98 6.34 17.00
N GLU A 727 19.47 5.43 16.15
CA GLU A 727 19.09 5.34 14.73
C GLU A 727 17.61 5.01 14.55
N GLU A 728 17.11 4.03 15.31
CA GLU A 728 15.71 3.62 15.24
C GLU A 728 14.77 4.70 15.80
N VAL A 729 15.12 5.30 16.93
CA VAL A 729 14.35 6.41 17.52
C VAL A 729 14.32 7.60 16.57
N ARG A 730 15.43 7.92 15.90
CA ARG A 730 15.46 8.95 14.85
C ARG A 730 14.52 8.64 13.69
N ILE A 731 14.45 7.38 13.22
CA ILE A 731 13.47 6.98 12.19
C ILE A 731 12.05 7.27 12.68
N LYS A 732 11.68 6.77 13.86
CA LYS A 732 10.31 6.94 14.38
C LYS A 732 9.94 8.40 14.60
N LEU A 733 10.84 9.20 15.15
CA LEU A 733 10.55 10.62 15.37
C LEU A 733 10.38 11.38 14.05
N SER A 734 11.15 11.04 13.01
CA SER A 734 10.95 11.63 11.68
C SER A 734 9.64 11.19 11.03
N GLU A 735 9.30 9.90 11.13
CA GLU A 735 8.05 9.32 10.62
C GLU A 735 6.81 9.90 11.32
N LEU A 736 6.86 10.09 12.64
CA LEU A 736 5.70 10.49 13.44
C LEU A 736 5.58 12.00 13.63
N CYS A 737 6.70 12.73 13.76
CA CYS A 737 6.68 14.16 14.08
C CYS A 737 6.93 15.07 12.86
N TYR A 738 7.29 14.51 11.70
CA TYR A 738 7.66 15.23 10.47
C TYR A 738 8.76 16.28 10.67
N LYS A 739 9.78 15.89 11.44
CA LYS A 739 10.96 16.71 11.71
C LYS A 739 12.19 16.09 11.07
N SER A 740 13.07 16.95 10.57
CA SER A 740 14.46 16.56 10.30
C SER A 740 15.18 16.40 11.62
N ILE A 741 15.78 15.24 11.85
CA ILE A 741 16.37 14.86 13.13
C ILE A 741 17.77 14.31 12.88
N ALA A 742 18.76 14.97 13.46
CA ALA A 742 20.15 14.53 13.41
C ALA A 742 20.35 13.29 14.28
N CYS A 743 21.30 12.44 13.90
CA CYS A 743 21.58 11.21 14.65
C CYS A 743 23.08 10.91 14.69
N ASP A 744 23.68 11.16 15.86
CA ASP A 744 25.12 11.23 16.04
C ASP A 744 25.62 10.26 17.12
N THR A 745 26.92 10.01 17.12
CA THR A 745 27.61 9.49 18.31
C THR A 745 27.70 10.62 19.34
N THR A 746 27.46 10.33 20.61
CA THR A 746 27.32 11.36 21.67
C THR A 746 28.47 12.37 21.71
N GLU A 747 29.71 11.91 21.70
CA GLU A 747 30.89 12.78 21.78
C GLU A 747 31.16 13.53 20.48
N ASP A 748 30.72 13.01 19.34
CA ASP A 748 30.99 13.63 18.03
C ASP A 748 30.15 14.90 17.82
N LYS A 749 29.02 15.01 18.53
CA LYS A 749 28.13 16.18 18.47
C LYS A 749 28.84 17.49 18.83
N LYS A 750 29.78 17.47 19.79
CA LYS A 750 30.58 18.66 20.14
C LYS A 750 31.54 19.10 19.03
N HIS A 751 31.85 18.21 18.08
CA HIS A 751 32.75 18.47 16.96
C HIS A 751 32.02 18.97 15.70
N ILE A 752 30.68 18.92 15.66
CA ILE A 752 29.88 19.22 14.47
C ILE A 752 28.96 20.42 14.72
N ASP A 753 27.88 20.23 15.51
CA ASP A 753 26.72 21.13 15.50
C ASP A 753 26.02 21.32 16.86
N LEU A 754 26.72 21.08 17.97
CA LEU A 754 26.23 21.19 19.37
C LEU A 754 25.22 22.32 19.70
N SER A 755 25.27 23.47 19.02
CA SER A 755 24.38 24.62 19.28
C SER A 755 23.13 24.69 18.39
N SER A 756 22.97 23.76 17.45
CA SER A 756 21.92 23.77 16.42
C SER A 756 20.64 23.04 16.86
N GLU A 757 20.73 22.03 17.74
CA GLU A 757 19.57 21.24 18.18
C GLU A 757 19.18 21.50 19.64
N PRO A 758 18.14 22.32 19.90
CA PRO A 758 17.71 22.64 21.26
C PRO A 758 17.09 21.47 22.03
N LEU A 759 16.73 20.36 21.38
CA LEU A 759 16.26 19.11 22.03
C LEU A 759 17.19 17.97 21.65
N ILE A 760 17.72 17.25 22.64
CA ILE A 760 18.63 16.12 22.40
C ILE A 760 18.14 14.92 23.20
N LEU A 761 17.74 13.84 22.54
CA LEU A 761 17.49 12.56 23.20
C LEU A 761 18.82 11.80 23.29
N VAL A 762 19.21 11.41 24.50
CA VAL A 762 20.48 10.74 24.79
C VAL A 762 20.20 9.29 25.20
N CYS A 763 20.52 8.35 24.33
CA CYS A 763 20.40 6.91 24.60
C CYS A 763 21.64 6.44 25.37
N ALA A 764 21.47 6.16 26.66
CA ALA A 764 22.54 5.81 27.60
C ALA A 764 22.21 4.57 28.45
N ALA A 765 21.22 3.77 28.06
CA ALA A 765 20.83 2.57 28.80
C ALA A 765 21.94 1.50 28.75
N GLY A 766 22.22 0.86 29.89
CA GLY A 766 23.27 -0.15 30.02
C GLY A 766 24.71 0.37 29.95
N LEU A 767 24.94 1.69 29.93
CA LEU A 767 26.29 2.24 30.10
C LEU A 767 26.70 2.15 31.57
N PHE A 768 27.99 1.92 31.82
CA PHE A 768 28.54 1.79 33.18
C PHE A 768 29.98 2.35 33.25
N ASP A 769 30.46 2.55 34.47
CA ASP A 769 31.81 3.06 34.77
C ASP A 769 32.18 4.31 33.94
N SER A 770 33.33 4.27 33.27
CA SER A 770 33.89 5.41 32.54
C SER A 770 33.06 5.83 31.33
N THR A 771 32.36 4.90 30.66
CA THR A 771 31.55 5.25 29.48
C THR A 771 30.32 6.05 29.89
N ALA A 772 29.70 5.70 31.02
CA ALA A 772 28.61 6.49 31.58
C ALA A 772 29.08 7.86 32.08
N ASP A 773 30.28 7.95 32.69
CA ASP A 773 30.89 9.22 33.10
C ASP A 773 31.19 10.15 31.92
N ASP A 774 31.64 9.61 30.79
CA ASP A 774 31.94 10.41 29.61
C ASP A 774 30.65 10.95 28.97
N VAL A 775 29.60 10.13 28.84
CA VAL A 775 28.28 10.61 28.38
C VAL A 775 27.69 11.66 29.33
N ALA A 776 27.83 11.48 30.65
CA ALA A 776 27.37 12.46 31.63
C ALA A 776 28.06 13.83 31.48
N LYS A 777 29.37 13.85 31.16
CA LYS A 777 30.09 15.09 30.85
C LYS A 777 29.54 15.75 29.59
N GLU A 778 29.26 14.97 28.54
CA GLU A 778 28.67 15.50 27.30
C GLU A 778 27.27 16.08 27.55
N VAL A 779 26.42 15.40 28.34
CA VAL A 779 25.10 15.92 28.76
C VAL A 779 25.23 17.28 29.46
N ALA A 780 26.22 17.44 30.34
CA ALA A 780 26.48 18.72 31.00
C ALA A 780 26.93 19.82 30.00
N ILE A 781 27.73 19.46 29.00
CA ILE A 781 28.11 20.36 27.89
C ILE A 781 26.88 20.76 27.08
N PHE A 782 26.03 19.82 26.70
CA PHE A 782 24.79 20.08 25.96
C PHE A 782 23.90 21.08 26.71
N ARG A 783 23.73 20.86 28.02
CA ARG A 783 22.97 21.76 28.89
C ARG A 783 23.59 23.15 28.98
N ALA A 784 24.91 23.25 29.11
CA ALA A 784 25.63 24.54 29.16
C ALA A 784 25.45 25.36 27.88
N HIS A 785 25.28 24.69 26.73
CA HIS A 785 24.98 25.30 25.44
C HIS A 785 23.47 25.50 25.17
N LYS A 786 22.65 25.49 26.24
CA LYS A 786 21.21 25.76 26.23
C LYS A 786 20.34 24.70 25.53
N ALA A 787 20.89 23.52 25.24
CA ALA A 787 20.05 22.39 24.83
C ALA A 787 19.25 21.83 26.01
N ALA A 788 18.19 21.09 25.70
CA ALA A 788 17.43 20.26 26.63
C ALA A 788 17.77 18.78 26.39
N PRO A 789 18.83 18.25 27.04
CA PRO A 789 19.12 16.83 26.96
C PRO A 789 18.11 16.03 27.79
N ILE A 790 17.43 15.08 27.15
CA ILE A 790 16.58 14.06 27.78
C ILE A 790 17.38 12.76 27.78
N VAL A 791 17.80 12.30 28.95
CA VAL A 791 18.66 11.11 29.07
C VAL A 791 17.81 9.88 29.36
N ILE A 792 17.99 8.83 28.57
CA ILE A 792 17.39 7.52 28.78
C ILE A 792 18.48 6.59 29.33
N THR A 793 18.33 6.10 30.55
CA THR A 793 19.37 5.36 31.27
C THR A 793 18.80 4.17 32.05
N SER A 794 19.65 3.31 32.58
CA SER A 794 19.26 2.15 33.39
C SER A 794 19.25 2.51 34.87
N GLY A 795 18.08 2.47 35.49
CA GLY A 795 17.89 2.92 36.85
C GLY A 795 18.04 4.45 37.00
N THR A 796 17.99 4.94 38.23
CA THR A 796 18.22 6.36 38.54
C THR A 796 19.68 6.59 38.88
N GLU A 797 20.38 7.35 38.05
CA GLU A 797 21.80 7.68 38.28
C GLU A 797 22.02 9.18 38.51
N ALA A 798 22.57 9.55 39.67
CA ALA A 798 22.87 10.94 40.01
C ALA A 798 23.89 11.60 39.07
N ARG A 799 24.66 10.82 38.30
CA ARG A 799 25.63 11.37 37.33
C ARG A 799 24.96 12.16 36.21
N PHE A 800 23.68 11.91 35.92
CA PHE A 800 22.92 12.62 34.88
C PHE A 800 22.10 13.80 35.42
N ASP A 801 22.39 14.33 36.61
CA ASP A 801 21.69 15.47 37.21
C ASP A 801 21.73 16.76 36.36
N ALA A 802 22.69 16.86 35.43
CA ALA A 802 22.77 17.97 34.48
C ALA A 802 21.72 17.89 33.35
N ALA A 803 21.06 16.74 33.17
CA ALA A 803 20.04 16.55 32.16
C ALA A 803 18.83 17.46 32.40
N ALA A 804 18.12 17.81 31.32
CA ALA A 804 16.82 18.48 31.46
C ALA A 804 15.79 17.51 32.04
N GLU A 805 15.85 16.24 31.62
CA GLU A 805 15.03 15.14 32.12
C GLU A 805 15.85 13.85 32.11
N VAL A 806 15.53 12.96 33.03
CA VAL A 806 16.05 11.59 33.05
C VAL A 806 14.87 10.63 33.00
N ILE A 807 14.90 9.66 32.09
CA ILE A 807 13.96 8.54 32.00
C ILE A 807 14.72 7.28 32.39
N ALA A 808 14.41 6.77 33.58
CA ALA A 808 15.03 5.58 34.15
C ALA A 808 14.26 4.33 33.71
N THR A 809 14.93 3.46 32.95
CA THR A 809 14.44 2.13 32.56
C THR A 809 14.87 1.08 33.57
N PRO A 810 14.24 -0.10 33.64
CA PRO A 810 14.75 -1.22 34.44
C PRO A 810 16.20 -1.59 34.08
N THR A 811 16.96 -2.05 35.07
CA THR A 811 18.32 -2.57 34.84
C THR A 811 18.22 -3.99 34.28
N THR A 812 18.92 -4.26 33.18
CA THR A 812 19.03 -5.60 32.61
C THR A 812 20.24 -6.33 33.17
N ALA A 813 20.15 -7.66 33.32
CA ALA A 813 21.28 -8.47 33.76
C ALA A 813 22.43 -8.41 32.74
N SER A 814 22.12 -8.42 31.44
CA SER A 814 23.09 -8.14 30.38
C SER A 814 22.97 -6.68 29.92
N PRO A 815 23.98 -5.81 30.14
CA PRO A 815 23.94 -4.42 29.70
C PRO A 815 23.82 -4.27 28.17
N GLU A 816 24.24 -5.28 27.41
CA GLU A 816 24.18 -5.30 25.94
C GLU A 816 22.75 -5.30 25.39
N LEU A 817 21.76 -5.68 26.19
CA LEU A 817 20.35 -5.65 25.78
C LEU A 817 19.61 -4.39 26.22
N ALA A 818 20.22 -3.53 27.04
CA ALA A 818 19.55 -2.37 27.61
C ALA A 818 19.11 -1.33 26.56
N PHE A 819 19.79 -1.28 25.40
CA PHE A 819 19.41 -0.39 24.28
C PHE A 819 17.98 -0.67 23.78
N VAL A 820 17.49 -1.90 23.92
CA VAL A 820 16.10 -2.27 23.57
C VAL A 820 15.09 -1.45 24.38
N LEU A 821 15.36 -1.26 25.68
CA LEU A 821 14.52 -0.44 26.55
C LEU A 821 14.61 1.04 26.18
N ALA A 822 15.80 1.51 25.79
CA ALA A 822 15.98 2.88 25.31
C ALA A 822 15.19 3.14 24.02
N THR A 823 15.17 2.19 23.08
CA THR A 823 14.35 2.28 21.88
C THR A 823 12.86 2.38 22.22
N MET A 824 12.37 1.58 23.17
CA MET A 824 10.95 1.60 23.58
C MET A 824 10.54 2.92 24.20
N VAL A 825 11.40 3.52 25.05
CA VAL A 825 11.18 4.88 25.54
C VAL A 825 11.10 5.88 24.39
N GLY A 826 11.99 5.78 23.40
CA GLY A 826 11.99 6.68 22.24
C GLY A 826 10.78 6.49 21.32
N HIS A 827 10.28 5.26 21.14
CA HIS A 827 9.03 4.97 20.42
C HIS A 827 7.83 5.64 21.11
N LEU A 828 7.70 5.47 22.42
CA LEU A 828 6.66 6.13 23.21
C LEU A 828 6.80 7.66 23.17
N PHE A 829 8.02 8.19 23.31
CA PHE A 829 8.28 9.63 23.22
C PHE A 829 7.88 10.19 21.86
N GLY A 830 8.15 9.47 20.77
CA GLY A 830 7.76 9.88 19.43
C GLY A 830 6.25 9.87 19.21
N TYR A 831 5.55 8.84 19.70
CA TYR A 831 4.10 8.77 19.68
C TYR A 831 3.47 9.94 20.46
N GLU A 832 3.88 10.15 21.70
CA GLU A 832 3.33 11.22 22.55
C GLU A 832 3.69 12.62 22.04
N SER A 833 4.86 12.79 21.42
CA SER A 833 5.24 14.03 20.74
C SER A 833 4.35 14.29 19.54
N ALA A 834 4.04 13.27 18.73
CA ALA A 834 3.14 13.42 17.59
C ALA A 834 1.73 13.81 18.03
N LEU A 835 1.20 13.19 19.08
CA LEU A 835 -0.10 13.57 19.66
C LEU A 835 -0.11 15.01 20.17
N ALA A 836 0.93 15.42 20.89
CA ALA A 836 1.03 16.77 21.42
C ALA A 836 1.09 17.83 20.29
N ILE A 837 1.73 17.50 19.16
CA ILE A 837 1.78 18.37 17.98
C ILE A 837 0.41 18.43 17.30
N ASP A 838 -0.24 17.28 17.11
CA ASP A 838 -1.57 17.19 16.49
C ASP A 838 -2.64 17.96 17.29
N GLU A 839 -2.56 17.91 18.62
CA GLU A 839 -3.44 18.63 19.53
C GLU A 839 -3.40 20.16 19.29
N LEU A 840 -2.27 20.72 18.89
CA LEU A 840 -2.16 22.15 18.54
C LEU A 840 -2.99 22.53 17.31
N ALA A 841 -3.35 21.58 16.45
CA ALA A 841 -4.21 21.85 15.30
C ALA A 841 -5.67 22.05 15.72
N GLN A 842 -6.09 21.52 16.88
CA GLN A 842 -7.50 21.43 17.27
C GLN A 842 -8.28 22.77 17.20
N PRO A 843 -7.78 23.89 17.74
CA PRO A 843 -8.49 25.18 17.63
C PRO A 843 -8.67 25.63 16.16
N LEU A 844 -7.70 25.34 15.31
CA LEU A 844 -7.76 25.67 13.88
C LEU A 844 -8.79 24.81 13.16
N ARG A 845 -8.85 23.51 13.50
CA ARG A 845 -9.85 22.57 12.98
C ARG A 845 -11.27 22.99 13.33
N GLU A 846 -11.50 23.37 14.58
CA GLU A 846 -12.80 23.87 15.06
C GLU A 846 -13.25 25.13 14.30
N THR A 847 -12.31 26.04 14.03
CA THR A 847 -12.59 27.26 13.25
C THR A 847 -12.98 26.92 11.82
N ARG A 848 -12.26 25.99 11.17
CA ARG A 848 -12.55 25.55 9.80
C ARG A 848 -13.90 24.83 9.72
N ALA A 849 -14.18 23.90 10.63
CA ALA A 849 -15.44 23.18 10.69
C ALA A 849 -16.65 24.12 10.87
N ALA A 850 -16.50 25.18 11.67
CA ALA A 850 -17.53 26.22 11.82
C ALA A 850 -17.81 26.96 10.50
N ILE A 851 -16.78 27.28 9.72
CA ILE A 851 -16.94 27.89 8.39
C ILE A 851 -17.69 26.93 7.46
N GLU A 852 -17.22 25.69 7.36
CA GLU A 852 -17.79 24.67 6.46
C GLU A 852 -19.26 24.39 6.78
N ALA A 853 -19.61 24.25 8.07
CA ALA A 853 -20.98 24.04 8.51
C ALA A 853 -21.91 25.21 8.13
N GLU A 854 -21.42 26.45 8.23
CA GLU A 854 -22.19 27.62 7.85
C GLU A 854 -22.32 27.76 6.33
N VAL A 855 -21.26 27.46 5.55
CA VAL A 855 -21.33 27.40 4.08
C VAL A 855 -22.36 26.37 3.64
N ALA A 856 -22.35 25.17 4.23
CA ALA A 856 -23.27 24.10 3.88
C ALA A 856 -24.73 24.41 4.25
N ALA A 857 -24.97 25.17 5.32
CA ALA A 857 -26.31 25.57 5.75
C ALA A 857 -26.88 26.77 4.98
N SER A 858 -26.08 27.41 4.11
CA SER A 858 -26.43 28.66 3.44
C SER A 858 -26.93 28.42 2.01
N ASP A 859 -28.11 28.94 1.66
CA ASP A 859 -28.52 29.08 0.26
C ASP A 859 -27.56 30.02 -0.49
N ALA A 860 -27.43 29.85 -1.81
CA ALA A 860 -26.45 30.54 -2.67
C ALA A 860 -26.51 32.10 -2.69
N ASP A 861 -27.41 32.73 -1.91
CA ASP A 861 -27.70 34.17 -1.90
C ASP A 861 -27.44 34.87 -0.54
N ILE A 862 -26.69 34.27 0.39
CA ILE A 862 -26.44 34.87 1.72
C ILE A 862 -25.36 35.98 1.70
N ASP A 863 -25.70 37.11 2.34
CA ASP A 863 -24.81 38.23 2.67
C ASP A 863 -23.64 37.78 3.57
N SER A 864 -22.43 37.71 3.00
CA SER A 864 -21.19 37.28 3.66
C SER A 864 -20.85 38.09 4.92
N GLN A 865 -21.40 39.30 5.08
CA GLN A 865 -21.24 40.08 6.29
C GLN A 865 -21.97 39.45 7.49
N ARG A 866 -23.22 39.00 7.30
CA ARG A 866 -24.00 38.32 8.36
C ARG A 866 -23.39 36.99 8.75
N MET A 867 -22.86 36.27 7.75
CA MET A 867 -22.15 35.02 7.96
C MET A 867 -20.93 35.23 8.87
N LEU A 868 -20.08 36.20 8.54
CA LEU A 868 -18.92 36.54 9.37
C LEU A 868 -19.32 36.99 10.78
N GLU A 869 -20.38 37.81 10.92
CA GLU A 869 -20.89 38.25 12.23
C GLU A 869 -21.36 37.09 13.12
N LYS A 870 -22.05 36.09 12.54
CA LYS A 870 -22.49 34.88 13.26
C LYS A 870 -21.30 34.02 13.67
N LEU A 871 -20.35 33.81 12.76
CA LEU A 871 -19.17 32.98 12.97
C LEU A 871 -18.20 33.53 14.02
N ARG A 872 -18.15 34.86 14.24
CA ARG A 872 -17.28 35.48 15.27
C ARG A 872 -17.44 34.85 16.65
N SER A 873 -18.68 34.54 17.04
CA SER A 873 -18.96 33.90 18.34
C SER A 873 -18.39 32.49 18.44
N GLN A 874 -18.35 31.75 17.33
CA GLN A 874 -17.81 30.40 17.24
C GLN A 874 -16.28 30.39 17.15
N PHE A 875 -15.68 31.40 16.49
CA PHE A 875 -14.23 31.52 16.35
C PHE A 875 -13.52 31.95 17.65
N THR A 876 -14.22 32.68 18.53
CA THR A 876 -13.59 33.35 19.67
C THR A 876 -12.84 32.40 20.61
N PRO A 877 -13.40 31.25 21.06
CA PRO A 877 -12.68 30.32 21.93
C PRO A 877 -11.42 29.75 21.27
N ALA A 878 -11.54 29.30 20.01
CA ALA A 878 -10.44 28.76 19.23
C ALA A 878 -9.31 29.78 19.03
N ALA A 879 -9.64 31.02 18.68
CA ALA A 879 -8.67 32.09 18.51
C ALA A 879 -7.97 32.45 19.83
N GLN A 880 -8.69 32.48 20.96
CA GLN A 880 -8.09 32.72 22.27
C GLN A 880 -7.06 31.66 22.64
N GLN A 881 -7.39 30.39 22.40
CA GLN A 881 -6.48 29.27 22.59
C GLN A 881 -5.24 29.39 21.69
N PHE A 882 -5.44 29.67 20.39
CA PHE A 882 -4.34 29.92 19.44
C PHE A 882 -3.39 31.03 19.93
N PHE A 883 -3.92 32.20 20.32
CA PHE A 883 -3.08 33.30 20.83
C PHE A 883 -2.38 32.97 22.16
N GLN A 884 -2.98 32.14 23.01
CA GLN A 884 -2.36 31.68 24.24
C GLN A 884 -1.15 30.78 23.95
N ASP A 885 -1.33 29.78 23.09
CA ASP A 885 -0.28 28.84 22.72
C ASP A 885 0.86 29.54 21.96
N LEU A 886 0.54 30.54 21.14
CA LEU A 886 1.53 31.40 20.49
C LEU A 886 2.37 32.19 21.50
N ARG A 887 1.74 32.78 22.54
CA ARG A 887 2.47 33.49 23.61
C ARG A 887 3.36 32.57 24.45
N GLN A 888 2.95 31.32 24.64
CA GLN A 888 3.73 30.31 25.35
C GLN A 888 4.86 29.72 24.49
N GLY A 889 4.92 30.07 23.20
CA GLY A 889 5.90 29.55 22.26
C GLY A 889 5.67 28.08 21.88
N ARG A 890 4.47 27.53 22.11
CA ARG A 890 4.14 26.13 21.81
C ARG A 890 4.15 25.84 20.31
N TYR A 891 3.86 26.84 19.47
CA TYR A 891 3.93 26.71 18.01
C TYR A 891 5.36 26.82 17.44
N ASN A 892 6.33 27.33 18.20
CA ASN A 892 7.67 27.67 17.67
C ASN A 892 8.40 26.48 17.02
N GLY A 893 8.15 25.27 17.50
CA GLY A 893 8.75 24.07 16.95
C GLY A 893 7.93 23.43 15.83
N CYS A 894 6.67 23.81 15.64
CA CYS A 894 5.70 22.98 14.93
C CYS A 894 4.97 23.69 13.79
N LEU A 895 4.85 25.02 13.87
CA LEU A 895 4.25 25.88 12.86
C LEU A 895 5.32 26.80 12.29
N GLU A 896 5.34 27.00 10.99
CA GLU A 896 6.23 27.97 10.36
C GLU A 896 5.95 29.36 10.90
N ALA A 897 7.01 30.16 11.10
CA ALA A 897 6.86 31.51 11.63
C ALA A 897 5.99 32.40 10.73
N GLY A 898 6.07 32.21 9.40
CA GLY A 898 5.21 32.85 8.42
C GLY A 898 3.75 32.47 8.63
N THR A 899 3.45 31.17 8.63
CA THR A 899 2.10 30.62 8.86
C THR A 899 1.51 31.10 10.19
N ALA A 900 2.29 31.09 11.28
CA ALA A 900 1.85 31.57 12.58
C ALA A 900 1.50 33.08 12.57
N ALA A 901 2.33 33.90 11.92
CA ALA A 901 2.12 35.34 11.82
C ALA A 901 0.89 35.67 10.95
N GLU A 902 0.74 34.97 9.82
CA GLU A 902 -0.40 35.13 8.93
C GLU A 902 -1.71 34.69 9.60
N MET A 903 -1.70 33.54 10.29
CA MET A 903 -2.87 33.06 11.02
C MET A 903 -3.30 34.03 12.13
N ALA A 904 -2.32 34.58 12.87
CA ALA A 904 -2.56 35.62 13.86
C ALA A 904 -3.19 36.89 13.26
N SER A 905 -2.79 37.25 12.03
CA SER A 905 -3.39 38.37 11.30
C SER A 905 -4.82 38.04 10.85
N MET A 906 -5.05 36.87 10.25
CA MET A 906 -6.38 36.43 9.80
C MET A 906 -7.40 36.38 10.94
N TYR A 907 -7.03 35.86 12.11
CA TYR A 907 -7.93 35.89 13.28
C TYR A 907 -8.29 37.31 13.72
N ARG A 908 -7.38 38.29 13.63
CA ARG A 908 -7.68 39.68 14.00
C ARG A 908 -8.72 40.30 13.07
N TYR A 909 -8.65 40.01 11.77
CA TYR A 909 -9.65 40.47 10.81
C TYR A 909 -11.00 39.73 10.98
N ALA A 910 -10.97 38.41 11.11
CA ALA A 910 -12.18 37.60 11.28
C ALA A 910 -12.97 37.98 12.54
N LEU A 911 -12.27 38.23 13.65
CA LEU A 911 -12.88 38.67 14.92
C LEU A 911 -13.28 40.15 14.94
N GLY A 912 -12.95 40.93 13.90
CA GLY A 912 -13.21 42.37 13.86
C GLY A 912 -12.34 43.21 14.81
N ILE A 913 -11.20 42.67 15.24
CA ILE A 913 -10.20 43.40 16.06
C ILE A 913 -9.46 44.41 15.20
N ALA A 914 -9.17 44.07 13.94
CA ALA A 914 -8.57 44.94 12.95
C ALA A 914 -9.61 45.39 11.90
N PRO A 915 -9.59 46.67 11.46
CA PRO A 915 -10.53 47.17 10.45
C PRO A 915 -10.19 46.60 9.06
N LEU A 916 -11.21 46.27 8.26
CA LEU A 916 -11.04 45.72 6.91
C LEU A 916 -10.33 46.67 5.93
N ASP A 917 -10.39 47.98 6.17
CA ASP A 917 -9.65 48.97 5.37
C ASP A 917 -8.12 48.76 5.45
N ALA A 918 -7.63 48.19 6.56
CA ALA A 918 -6.21 47.87 6.73
C ALA A 918 -5.80 46.58 5.99
N TYR A 919 -6.77 45.73 5.62
CA TYR A 919 -6.52 44.44 4.95
C TYR A 919 -5.80 44.63 3.61
N GLN A 920 -6.16 45.66 2.84
CA GLN A 920 -5.54 45.93 1.54
C GLN A 920 -4.08 46.35 1.66
N LEU A 921 -3.73 47.07 2.72
CA LEU A 921 -2.34 47.46 2.97
C LEU A 921 -1.46 46.24 3.28
N GLU A 922 -2.01 45.28 4.03
CA GLU A 922 -1.27 44.10 4.50
C GLU A 922 -1.28 42.93 3.49
N ARG A 923 -2.37 42.75 2.74
CA ARG A 923 -2.61 41.58 1.86
C ARG A 923 -2.70 41.92 0.38
N GLY A 924 -2.71 43.21 0.01
CA GLY A 924 -2.80 43.65 -1.39
C GLY A 924 -4.15 43.45 -2.08
N ARG A 925 -5.16 42.93 -1.37
CA ARG A 925 -6.55 42.73 -1.85
C ARG A 925 -7.52 43.56 -1.03
N VAL A 926 -8.64 43.99 -1.62
CA VAL A 926 -9.68 44.73 -0.89
C VAL A 926 -10.29 43.82 0.19
N GLY A 927 -10.23 44.24 1.44
CA GLY A 927 -10.80 43.50 2.57
C GLY A 927 -12.32 43.52 2.54
N THR A 928 -12.92 42.40 2.16
CA THR A 928 -14.37 42.16 2.29
C THR A 928 -14.61 40.95 3.18
N PRO A 929 -15.79 40.81 3.84
CA PRO A 929 -16.09 39.65 4.66
C PRO A 929 -15.90 38.31 3.93
N ALA A 930 -16.27 38.24 2.65
CA ALA A 930 -16.08 37.06 1.80
C ALA A 930 -14.59 36.73 1.61
N VAL A 931 -13.78 37.72 1.22
CA VAL A 931 -12.33 37.55 1.01
C VAL A 931 -11.64 37.14 2.31
N VAL A 932 -12.04 37.68 3.46
CA VAL A 932 -11.48 37.29 4.76
C VAL A 932 -11.79 35.84 5.10
N LEU A 933 -13.02 35.36 4.86
CA LEU A 933 -13.39 33.97 5.11
C LEU A 933 -12.67 33.01 4.14
N GLU A 934 -12.52 33.39 2.87
CA GLU A 934 -11.78 32.62 1.87
C GLU A 934 -10.30 32.49 2.25
N ASP A 935 -9.62 33.63 2.49
CA ASP A 935 -8.19 33.64 2.84
C ASP A 935 -7.94 32.99 4.21
N LEU A 936 -8.86 33.13 5.18
CA LEU A 936 -8.80 32.43 6.46
C LEU A 936 -8.90 30.91 6.26
N THR A 937 -9.85 30.45 5.43
CA THR A 937 -10.01 29.01 5.15
C THR A 937 -8.77 28.43 4.48
N ALA A 938 -8.22 29.15 3.49
CA ALA A 938 -6.98 28.74 2.84
C ALA A 938 -5.81 28.65 3.84
N MET A 939 -5.65 29.63 4.73
CA MET A 939 -4.60 29.60 5.76
C MET A 939 -4.83 28.54 6.83
N LEU A 940 -6.07 28.28 7.21
CA LEU A 940 -6.41 27.19 8.13
C LEU A 940 -6.00 25.84 7.53
N THR A 941 -6.21 25.62 6.23
CA THR A 941 -5.76 24.41 5.54
C THR A 941 -4.24 24.24 5.60
N VAL A 942 -3.48 25.31 5.34
CA VAL A 942 -2.01 25.28 5.45
C VAL A 942 -1.58 24.98 6.89
N ALA A 943 -2.09 25.72 7.87
CA ALA A 943 -1.69 25.60 9.28
C ALA A 943 -2.09 24.25 9.90
N VAL A 944 -3.30 23.76 9.62
CA VAL A 944 -3.74 22.41 10.03
C VAL A 944 -2.86 21.36 9.36
N GLY A 945 -2.50 21.55 8.10
CA GLY A 945 -1.57 20.69 7.38
C GLY A 945 -0.21 20.58 8.09
N GLU A 946 0.38 21.69 8.51
CA GLU A 946 1.68 21.68 9.20
C GLU A 946 1.66 20.96 10.55
N LEU A 947 0.51 20.96 11.24
CA LEU A 947 0.35 20.42 12.60
C LEU A 947 -0.21 19.00 12.66
N THR A 948 -0.96 18.55 11.65
CA THR A 948 -1.63 17.25 11.69
C THR A 948 -0.64 16.09 11.66
N ARG A 949 -0.82 15.09 12.55
CA ARG A 949 -0.01 13.87 12.64
C ARG A 949 -0.88 12.62 12.52
N PRO A 950 -1.07 12.07 11.29
CA PRO A 950 -1.76 10.81 11.10
C PRO A 950 -0.86 9.64 11.54
N VAL A 951 -0.91 9.31 12.83
CA VAL A 951 -0.03 8.33 13.50
C VAL A 951 0.12 7.02 12.72
N ASP A 952 -0.97 6.45 12.22
CA ASP A 952 -0.95 5.13 11.56
C ASP A 952 -0.64 5.16 10.06
N ALA A 953 -0.98 6.24 9.35
CA ALA A 953 -0.93 6.29 7.89
C ALA A 953 0.31 6.99 7.31
N ILE A 954 0.95 7.90 8.08
CA ILE A 954 2.15 8.68 7.70
C ILE A 954 2.03 9.39 6.34
N ARG A 955 1.80 10.71 6.36
CA ARG A 955 1.40 11.60 5.25
C ARG A 955 2.32 11.58 4.01
N HIS A 956 3.55 11.06 4.11
CA HIS A 956 4.56 11.10 3.05
C HIS A 956 5.34 9.80 2.87
N GLN A 957 4.88 8.68 3.45
CA GLN A 957 5.60 7.41 3.33
C GLN A 957 4.97 6.51 2.26
N ALA A 958 5.65 6.43 1.13
CA ALA A 958 5.39 5.49 0.06
C ALA A 958 5.83 4.07 0.46
N LYS A 959 5.09 3.38 1.33
CA LYS A 959 5.37 1.95 1.62
C LYS A 959 5.09 1.03 0.43
N THR A 960 4.14 1.43 -0.41
CA THR A 960 3.65 0.67 -1.58
C THR A 960 3.36 1.57 -2.79
N VAL A 961 3.58 2.89 -2.69
CA VAL A 961 3.88 3.65 -3.89
C VAL A 961 5.29 3.22 -4.25
N THR A 962 5.40 2.09 -4.95
CA THR A 962 6.44 1.95 -5.94
C THR A 962 6.45 3.27 -6.68
N VAL A 963 7.42 4.12 -6.34
CA VAL A 963 8.22 4.73 -7.38
C VAL A 963 8.76 3.51 -8.10
N GLY A 964 7.94 2.98 -9.03
CA GLY A 964 8.45 2.39 -10.21
C GLY A 964 9.35 3.49 -10.72
N ILE A 965 10.62 3.42 -10.35
CA ILE A 965 11.64 3.84 -11.27
C ILE A 965 11.20 3.09 -12.51
N SER A 966 10.65 3.83 -13.46
CA SER A 966 10.06 3.36 -14.70
C SER A 966 11.16 2.68 -15.49
N ARG A 967 11.57 1.50 -15.03
CA ARG A 967 12.58 0.63 -15.64
C ARG A 967 11.91 -0.38 -16.55
N ALA A 968 10.58 -0.31 -16.72
CA ALA A 968 9.96 -0.74 -17.96
C ALA A 968 10.59 -0.01 -19.17
N GLU A 969 11.12 1.21 -18.98
CA GLU A 969 11.99 1.84 -19.98
C GLU A 969 13.29 1.06 -20.20
N GLU A 970 13.94 0.49 -19.17
CA GLU A 970 15.18 -0.29 -19.35
C GLU A 970 14.95 -1.49 -20.28
N SER A 971 13.85 -2.23 -20.13
CA SER A 971 13.54 -3.35 -21.05
C SER A 971 13.26 -2.89 -22.48
N LEU A 972 12.63 -1.72 -22.69
CA LEU A 972 12.42 -1.18 -24.04
C LEU A 972 13.74 -0.72 -24.69
N LEU A 973 14.72 -0.29 -23.88
CA LEU A 973 16.04 0.13 -24.35
C LEU A 973 16.94 -1.05 -24.77
N GLU A 974 16.59 -2.28 -24.38
CA GLU A 974 17.31 -3.51 -24.75
C GLU A 974 16.89 -4.08 -26.12
N LEU A 975 15.78 -3.63 -26.69
CA LEU A 975 15.29 -4.12 -27.99
C LEU A 975 16.22 -3.74 -29.15
N PRO A 976 16.49 -4.64 -30.12
CA PRO A 976 17.49 -4.44 -31.18
C PRO A 976 17.39 -3.13 -31.97
N LEU A 977 16.19 -2.74 -32.41
CA LEU A 977 15.96 -1.56 -33.24
C LEU A 977 16.07 -0.26 -32.42
N VAL A 978 15.62 -0.27 -31.16
CA VAL A 978 15.79 0.84 -30.22
C VAL A 978 17.26 1.01 -29.89
N ARG A 979 17.95 -0.09 -29.60
CA ARG A 979 19.39 -0.12 -29.34
C ARG A 979 20.18 0.40 -30.52
N ALA A 980 19.82 0.01 -31.74
CA ALA A 980 20.46 0.51 -32.96
C ALA A 980 20.30 2.03 -33.14
N ALA A 981 19.15 2.62 -32.75
CA ALA A 981 18.96 4.06 -32.78
C ALA A 981 19.86 4.78 -31.75
N LEU A 982 19.99 4.23 -30.55
CA LEU A 982 20.85 4.77 -29.49
C LEU A 982 22.34 4.64 -29.83
N ASP A 983 22.75 3.49 -30.36
CA ASP A 983 24.14 3.23 -30.80
C ASP A 983 24.51 4.08 -32.02
N ALA A 984 23.53 4.48 -32.85
CA ALA A 984 23.69 5.50 -33.89
C ALA A 984 23.87 6.93 -33.32
N GLY A 985 23.84 7.08 -32.00
CA GLY A 985 24.09 8.32 -31.28
C GLY A 985 22.83 9.11 -30.91
N ALA A 986 21.62 8.60 -31.16
CA ALA A 986 20.39 9.29 -30.75
C ALA A 986 20.35 9.45 -29.21
N PRO A 987 20.17 10.68 -28.69
CA PRO A 987 20.17 10.92 -27.26
C PRO A 987 18.85 10.43 -26.67
N ARG A 988 18.93 9.53 -25.67
CA ARG A 988 17.75 8.91 -25.03
C ARG A 988 16.65 9.91 -24.68
N HIS A 989 17.01 11.04 -24.08
CA HIS A 989 16.06 12.07 -23.63
C HIS A 989 15.36 12.84 -24.77
N GLN A 990 15.74 12.61 -26.03
CA GLN A 990 15.11 13.21 -27.22
C GLN A 990 14.31 12.19 -28.04
N LEU A 991 14.25 10.93 -27.60
CA LEU A 991 13.32 9.94 -28.15
C LEU A 991 12.06 9.95 -27.28
N SER A 992 10.94 10.41 -27.84
CA SER A 992 9.66 10.39 -27.12
C SER A 992 9.23 8.95 -26.82
N TYR A 993 8.39 8.79 -25.79
CA TYR A 993 7.82 7.48 -25.46
C TYR A 993 7.07 6.85 -26.65
N GLN A 994 6.32 7.67 -27.40
CA GLN A 994 5.65 7.23 -28.63
C GLN A 994 6.65 6.71 -29.69
N THR A 995 7.80 7.38 -29.84
CA THR A 995 8.88 6.92 -30.73
C THR A 995 9.42 5.57 -30.27
N LEU A 996 9.70 5.40 -28.97
CA LEU A 996 10.19 4.13 -28.41
C LEU A 996 9.19 2.97 -28.61
N ARG A 997 7.89 3.21 -28.38
CA ARG A 997 6.83 2.24 -28.65
C ARG A 997 6.72 1.89 -30.13
N THR A 998 6.83 2.88 -31.03
CA THR A 998 6.76 2.64 -32.48
C THR A 998 7.95 1.82 -32.96
N LEU A 999 9.15 2.08 -32.44
CA LEU A 999 10.34 1.28 -32.75
C LEU A 999 10.21 -0.15 -32.20
N THR A 1000 9.65 -0.30 -31.00
CA THR A 1000 9.36 -1.62 -30.41
C THR A 1000 8.38 -2.41 -31.28
N ALA A 1001 7.31 -1.78 -31.76
CA ALA A 1001 6.34 -2.41 -32.66
C ALA A 1001 6.94 -2.76 -34.03
N LEU A 1002 7.90 -1.98 -34.53
CA LEU A 1002 8.57 -2.25 -35.80
C LEU A 1002 9.67 -3.31 -35.69
N ASP A 1003 10.20 -3.58 -34.49
CA ASP A 1003 11.34 -4.48 -34.26
C ASP A 1003 11.14 -5.88 -34.88
N PRO A 1004 9.99 -6.57 -34.71
CA PRO A 1004 9.76 -7.89 -35.32
C PRO A 1004 9.82 -7.89 -36.85
N ALA A 1005 9.54 -6.74 -37.49
CA ALA A 1005 9.59 -6.60 -38.93
C ALA A 1005 11.01 -6.41 -39.47
N VAL A 1006 11.99 -6.03 -38.62
CA VAL A 1006 13.37 -5.73 -39.03
C VAL A 1006 14.25 -6.98 -38.84
N ALA A 1007 14.81 -7.48 -39.94
CA ALA A 1007 15.74 -8.60 -39.92
C ALA A 1007 17.17 -8.18 -39.54
N GLU A 1008 17.63 -7.01 -39.99
CA GLU A 1008 18.94 -6.46 -39.63
C GLU A 1008 19.00 -4.94 -39.85
N VAL A 1009 19.83 -4.25 -39.05
CA VAL A 1009 20.23 -2.86 -39.27
C VAL A 1009 21.63 -2.83 -39.91
N THR A 1010 21.74 -2.30 -41.11
CA THR A 1010 22.97 -2.36 -41.95
C THR A 1010 23.82 -1.10 -41.88
N GLY A 1011 23.27 0.00 -41.37
CA GLY A 1011 23.99 1.25 -41.18
C GLY A 1011 23.07 2.38 -40.72
N TYR A 1012 23.64 3.55 -40.46
CA TYR A 1012 22.89 4.71 -40.00
C TYR A 1012 23.46 6.04 -40.52
N ILE A 1013 22.63 7.08 -40.54
CA ILE A 1013 23.06 8.47 -40.66
C ILE A 1013 22.29 9.28 -39.63
N ARG A 1014 23.02 9.99 -38.76
CA ARG A 1014 22.43 10.91 -37.80
C ARG A 1014 22.53 12.33 -38.32
N TYR A 1015 21.45 13.09 -38.19
CA TYR A 1015 21.31 14.44 -38.69
C TYR A 1015 20.99 15.44 -37.58
N GLY A 1016 21.56 16.64 -37.67
CA GLY A 1016 21.17 17.80 -36.88
C GLY A 1016 20.30 18.74 -37.70
N ILE A 1017 19.26 19.30 -37.09
CA ILE A 1017 18.37 20.31 -37.69
C ILE A 1017 18.65 21.66 -37.04
N ASN A 1018 18.88 22.68 -37.87
CA ASN A 1018 19.07 24.06 -37.44
C ASN A 1018 17.90 24.91 -37.93
N GLY A 1019 17.09 25.40 -36.99
CA GLY A 1019 15.87 26.17 -37.25
C GLY A 1019 14.59 25.38 -36.94
N ASP A 1020 13.46 26.05 -37.03
CA ASP A 1020 12.14 25.44 -36.84
C ASP A 1020 11.78 24.57 -38.06
N PRO A 1021 11.52 23.26 -37.92
CA PRO A 1021 11.11 22.39 -39.04
C PRO A 1021 9.96 22.92 -39.90
N GLU A 1022 9.10 23.80 -39.38
CA GLU A 1022 8.00 24.43 -40.12
C GLU A 1022 8.44 25.64 -40.97
N SER A 1023 9.64 26.16 -40.74
CA SER A 1023 10.19 27.31 -41.45
C SER A 1023 10.90 26.91 -42.76
N PRO A 1024 10.66 27.63 -43.88
CA PRO A 1024 11.30 27.34 -45.16
C PRO A 1024 12.81 27.62 -45.19
N SER A 1025 13.36 28.30 -44.17
CA SER A 1025 14.80 28.55 -44.04
C SER A 1025 15.55 27.47 -43.26
N THR A 1026 14.88 26.39 -42.85
CA THR A 1026 15.46 25.37 -41.98
C THR A 1026 16.42 24.45 -42.72
N THR A 1027 17.56 24.19 -42.07
CA THR A 1027 18.65 23.41 -42.63
C THR A 1027 18.91 22.14 -41.85
N ILE A 1028 19.41 21.12 -42.53
CA ILE A 1028 19.75 19.79 -42.00
C ILE A 1028 21.17 19.41 -42.43
N HIS A 1029 21.98 18.94 -41.48
CA HIS A 1029 23.37 18.55 -41.71
C HIS A 1029 23.66 17.17 -41.09
N VAL A 1030 24.64 16.46 -41.62
CA VAL A 1030 25.06 15.15 -41.08
C VAL A 1030 25.91 15.38 -39.84
N ILE A 1031 25.55 14.73 -38.74
CA ILE A 1031 26.32 14.69 -37.49
C ILE A 1031 27.28 13.51 -37.53
N ASP A 1032 26.74 12.31 -37.82
CA ASP A 1032 27.51 11.06 -37.80
C ASP A 1032 26.95 10.04 -38.80
N ARG A 1033 27.75 9.03 -39.16
CA ARG A 1033 27.34 7.92 -40.03
C ARG A 1033 28.13 6.64 -39.72
N GLY A 1034 27.48 5.49 -39.83
CA GLY A 1034 28.12 4.19 -39.58
C GLY A 1034 27.54 3.05 -40.43
N GLY A 1035 28.28 1.93 -40.52
CA GLY A 1035 27.90 0.78 -41.34
C GLY A 1035 28.04 1.05 -42.84
N ILE A 1036 27.07 0.60 -43.65
CA ILE A 1036 27.12 0.76 -45.12
C ILE A 1036 27.15 2.23 -45.59
N THR A 1037 26.87 3.19 -44.71
CA THR A 1037 26.71 4.61 -45.04
C THR A 1037 28.01 5.40 -45.02
N VAL A 1038 29.11 4.84 -44.48
CA VAL A 1038 30.42 5.50 -44.41
C VAL A 1038 30.94 5.90 -45.80
N GLY A 1039 30.59 5.13 -46.83
CA GLY A 1039 30.94 5.42 -48.23
C GLY A 1039 29.83 6.09 -49.07
N LEU A 1040 28.68 6.45 -48.48
CA LEU A 1040 27.54 7.02 -49.21
C LEU A 1040 27.54 8.55 -49.13
N ALA A 1041 27.33 9.21 -50.27
CA ALA A 1041 27.14 10.65 -50.33
C ALA A 1041 25.71 11.03 -49.92
N SER A 1042 25.56 11.90 -48.92
CA SER A 1042 24.24 12.41 -48.51
C SER A 1042 23.93 13.69 -49.27
N ARG A 1043 22.70 13.81 -49.79
CA ARG A 1043 22.23 15.02 -50.47
C ARG A 1043 22.40 16.29 -49.62
N THR A 1044 22.26 16.14 -48.29
CA THR A 1044 22.37 17.24 -47.32
C THR A 1044 23.76 17.86 -47.27
N GLU A 1045 24.79 17.16 -47.76
CA GLU A 1045 26.16 17.68 -47.84
C GLU A 1045 26.35 18.67 -49.00
N ARG A 1046 25.49 18.60 -50.03
CA ARG A 1046 25.49 19.52 -51.19
C ARG A 1046 24.39 20.57 -51.10
N ASP A 1047 23.24 20.21 -50.53
CA ASP A 1047 22.10 21.08 -50.34
C ASP A 1047 21.47 20.84 -48.95
N PRO A 1048 21.75 21.73 -47.97
CA PRO A 1048 21.35 21.56 -46.59
C PRO A 1048 19.87 21.88 -46.35
N THR A 1049 19.08 22.26 -47.35
CA THR A 1049 17.66 22.60 -47.15
C THR A 1049 16.84 21.40 -46.66
N LEU A 1050 16.12 21.51 -45.55
CA LEU A 1050 15.26 20.43 -45.04
C LEU A 1050 14.03 20.26 -45.95
N ARG A 1051 13.95 19.16 -46.72
CA ARG A 1051 12.83 18.88 -47.65
C ARG A 1051 12.61 17.39 -47.90
N GLY A 1052 11.42 17.01 -48.36
CA GLY A 1052 11.04 15.62 -48.66
C GLY A 1052 10.70 14.81 -47.39
N SER A 1053 10.95 13.49 -47.41
CA SER A 1053 10.58 12.59 -46.30
C SER A 1053 11.19 12.99 -44.94
N LYS A 1054 12.39 13.59 -44.94
CA LYS A 1054 13.04 14.10 -43.72
C LYS A 1054 12.31 15.30 -43.11
N HIS A 1055 11.84 16.22 -43.95
CA HIS A 1055 11.01 17.36 -43.52
C HIS A 1055 9.68 16.88 -42.96
N LEU A 1056 9.05 15.91 -43.64
CA LEU A 1056 7.77 15.36 -43.22
C LEU A 1056 7.85 14.69 -41.85
N VAL A 1057 8.89 13.87 -41.61
CA VAL A 1057 9.14 13.26 -40.28
C VAL A 1057 9.44 14.32 -39.22
N ALA A 1058 10.18 15.38 -39.57
CA ALA A 1058 10.48 16.45 -38.62
C ALA A 1058 9.25 17.26 -38.19
N ILE A 1059 8.25 17.43 -39.07
CA ILE A 1059 6.98 18.08 -38.74
C ILE A 1059 6.02 17.12 -38.02
N GLU A 1060 5.82 15.92 -38.57
CA GLU A 1060 4.89 14.92 -38.02
C GLU A 1060 5.37 14.39 -36.66
N ARG A 1061 6.68 14.45 -36.37
CA ARG A 1061 7.31 13.92 -35.14
C ARG A 1061 7.01 12.44 -34.91
N GLN A 1062 6.77 11.70 -35.99
CA GLN A 1062 6.48 10.27 -35.98
C GLN A 1062 7.54 9.49 -36.74
N VAL A 1063 7.86 8.29 -36.25
CA VAL A 1063 8.75 7.36 -36.93
C VAL A 1063 8.18 6.97 -38.29
N ARG A 1064 9.03 6.85 -39.30
CA ARG A 1064 8.61 6.49 -40.66
C ARG A 1064 9.56 5.52 -41.35
N ALA A 1065 9.05 4.35 -41.69
CA ALA A 1065 9.64 3.44 -42.66
C ALA A 1065 9.37 3.92 -44.09
N THR A 1066 10.39 3.94 -44.96
CA THR A 1066 10.27 4.34 -46.38
C THR A 1066 11.43 3.82 -47.23
N ARG A 1067 11.39 4.05 -48.55
CA ARG A 1067 12.51 3.81 -49.48
C ARG A 1067 13.31 5.09 -49.74
N GLY A 1068 14.63 4.98 -49.74
CA GLY A 1068 15.52 6.05 -50.19
C GLY A 1068 15.28 6.38 -51.67
N ARG A 1069 14.87 7.61 -51.98
CA ARG A 1069 14.53 8.01 -53.37
C ARG A 1069 15.72 7.96 -54.35
N SER A 1070 16.94 8.00 -53.84
CA SER A 1070 18.16 8.02 -54.66
C SER A 1070 18.80 6.65 -54.84
N ASP A 1071 18.58 5.71 -53.92
CA ASP A 1071 19.29 4.43 -53.87
C ASP A 1071 18.36 3.22 -53.64
N GLY A 1072 17.05 3.43 -53.51
CA GLY A 1072 16.04 2.38 -53.38
C GLY A 1072 16.05 1.61 -52.06
N ARG A 1073 16.97 1.93 -51.14
CA ARG A 1073 17.17 1.17 -49.90
C ARG A 1073 16.06 1.46 -48.89
N THR A 1074 15.66 0.44 -48.15
CA THR A 1074 14.73 0.54 -47.02
C THR A 1074 15.37 1.26 -45.84
N ILE A 1075 14.67 2.27 -45.32
CA ILE A 1075 15.14 3.11 -44.22
C ILE A 1075 14.03 3.34 -43.19
N VAL A 1076 14.42 3.50 -41.93
CA VAL A 1076 13.56 3.97 -40.84
C VAL A 1076 14.08 5.34 -40.39
N LEU A 1077 13.23 6.35 -40.49
CA LEU A 1077 13.50 7.72 -40.04
C LEU A 1077 12.90 7.93 -38.65
N ILE A 1078 13.74 8.34 -37.71
CA ILE A 1078 13.43 8.47 -36.29
C ILE A 1078 13.63 9.94 -35.90
N PRO A 1079 12.59 10.65 -35.42
CA PRO A 1079 12.73 12.04 -34.99
C PRO A 1079 13.36 12.13 -33.59
N GLU A 1080 14.34 13.04 -33.44
CA GLU A 1080 14.90 13.46 -32.15
C GLU A 1080 14.23 14.77 -31.76
N VAL A 1081 13.39 14.75 -30.73
CA VAL A 1081 12.52 15.86 -30.30
C VAL A 1081 12.95 16.39 -28.95
N LYS A 1082 13.15 17.71 -28.85
CA LYS A 1082 13.43 18.44 -27.62
C LYS A 1082 12.49 19.63 -27.51
N ASP A 1083 11.87 19.85 -26.35
CA ASP A 1083 10.97 20.98 -26.09
C ASP A 1083 9.84 21.12 -27.13
N ARG A 1084 9.25 19.99 -27.53
CA ARG A 1084 8.23 19.88 -28.61
C ARG A 1084 8.72 20.33 -30.00
N GLN A 1085 10.03 20.38 -30.26
CA GLN A 1085 10.59 20.66 -31.59
C GLN A 1085 11.57 19.56 -32.02
N THR A 1086 11.55 19.20 -33.30
CA THR A 1086 12.50 18.20 -33.83
C THR A 1086 13.86 18.84 -34.06
N THR A 1087 14.83 18.50 -33.22
CA THR A 1087 16.20 19.02 -33.25
C THR A 1087 17.17 18.14 -34.04
N GLY A 1088 16.79 16.90 -34.32
CA GLY A 1088 17.59 15.96 -35.10
C GLY A 1088 16.77 14.84 -35.72
N LEU A 1089 17.41 14.06 -36.59
CA LEU A 1089 16.84 12.84 -37.16
C LEU A 1089 17.89 11.73 -37.15
N THR A 1090 17.52 10.56 -36.66
CA THR A 1090 18.30 9.34 -36.84
C THR A 1090 17.70 8.51 -37.96
N LEU A 1091 18.48 8.22 -39.00
CA LEU A 1091 18.09 7.39 -40.13
C LEU A 1091 18.81 6.05 -40.00
N LEU A 1092 18.06 4.96 -39.87
CA LEU A 1092 18.58 3.60 -39.90
C LEU A 1092 18.34 2.96 -41.27
N HIS A 1093 19.36 2.38 -41.86
CA HIS A 1093 19.22 1.49 -43.02
C HIS A 1093 18.91 0.09 -42.51
N VAL A 1094 17.75 -0.44 -42.90
CA VAL A 1094 17.24 -1.71 -42.38
C VAL A 1094 16.95 -2.67 -43.51
N ARG A 1095 17.03 -3.98 -43.25
CA ARG A 1095 16.43 -5.01 -44.10
C ARG A 1095 15.22 -5.56 -43.36
N PHE A 1096 14.05 -5.53 -43.98
CA PHE A 1096 12.85 -6.14 -43.40
C PHE A 1096 12.87 -7.66 -43.57
N GLN A 1097 12.14 -8.38 -42.71
CA GLN A 1097 11.86 -9.80 -42.91
C GLN A 1097 11.12 -10.00 -44.25
N PRO A 1098 11.34 -11.10 -45.01
CA PRO A 1098 10.65 -11.32 -46.27
C PRO A 1098 9.11 -11.39 -46.13
N SER A 1099 8.64 -12.04 -45.06
CA SER A 1099 7.23 -12.13 -44.66
C SER A 1099 7.12 -12.22 -43.14
N LEU A 1100 5.91 -11.94 -42.63
CA LEU A 1100 5.56 -12.07 -41.21
C LEU A 1100 4.39 -13.04 -41.08
N SER A 1101 4.22 -13.67 -39.91
CA SER A 1101 2.97 -14.38 -39.62
C SER A 1101 1.81 -13.36 -39.57
N PRO A 1102 0.56 -13.77 -39.87
CA PRO A 1102 -0.59 -12.86 -39.81
C PRO A 1102 -0.71 -12.10 -38.48
N GLU A 1103 -0.46 -12.78 -37.35
CA GLU A 1103 -0.55 -12.21 -36.01
C GLU A 1103 0.57 -11.20 -35.76
N THR A 1104 1.81 -11.52 -36.18
CA THR A 1104 2.94 -10.59 -36.07
C THR A 1104 2.73 -9.38 -36.98
N ALA A 1105 2.22 -9.58 -38.19
CA ALA A 1105 1.93 -8.52 -39.13
C ALA A 1105 0.86 -7.56 -38.58
N GLN A 1106 -0.19 -8.09 -37.96
CA GLN A 1106 -1.21 -7.29 -37.29
C GLN A 1106 -0.60 -6.42 -36.18
N GLN A 1107 0.15 -7.02 -35.25
CA GLN A 1107 0.78 -6.29 -34.13
C GLN A 1107 1.71 -5.18 -34.61
N VAL A 1108 2.55 -5.48 -35.62
CA VAL A 1108 3.46 -4.50 -36.23
C VAL A 1108 2.65 -3.33 -36.83
N LEU A 1109 1.56 -3.61 -37.55
CA LEU A 1109 0.75 -2.59 -38.21
C LEU A 1109 -0.11 -1.77 -37.24
N GLU A 1110 -0.59 -2.36 -36.14
CA GLU A 1110 -1.29 -1.66 -35.07
C GLU A 1110 -0.36 -0.68 -34.36
N GLY A 1111 0.84 -1.13 -33.98
CA GLY A 1111 1.84 -0.29 -33.32
C GLY A 1111 2.53 0.71 -34.25
N TYR A 1112 2.57 0.45 -35.56
CA TYR A 1112 3.14 1.35 -36.56
C TYR A 1112 2.08 2.20 -37.25
N ARG A 1113 1.86 3.41 -36.71
CA ARG A 1113 0.93 4.43 -37.24
C ARG A 1113 -0.53 3.94 -37.38
N ASN A 1114 -0.93 2.95 -36.58
CA ASN A 1114 -2.27 2.35 -36.59
C ASN A 1114 -2.74 1.94 -38.00
N ARG A 1115 -1.81 1.43 -38.81
CA ARG A 1115 -2.06 1.05 -40.21
C ARG A 1115 -3.01 -0.13 -40.33
N PHE A 1116 -3.07 -1.01 -39.32
CA PHE A 1116 -3.98 -2.15 -39.33
C PHE A 1116 -5.44 -1.72 -39.31
N ALA A 1117 -5.83 -0.82 -38.40
CA ALA A 1117 -7.19 -0.30 -38.34
C ALA A 1117 -7.57 0.39 -39.66
N ALA A 1118 -6.69 1.25 -40.19
CA ALA A 1118 -6.92 1.92 -41.47
C ALA A 1118 -7.08 0.93 -42.64
N LEU A 1119 -6.25 -0.12 -42.70
CA LEU A 1119 -6.33 -1.15 -43.73
C LEU A 1119 -7.61 -1.98 -43.61
N ARG A 1120 -7.99 -2.34 -42.38
CA ARG A 1120 -9.23 -3.05 -42.12
C ARG A 1120 -10.42 -2.23 -42.59
N ASP A 1121 -10.48 -0.96 -42.18
CA ASP A 1121 -11.60 -0.08 -42.51
C ASP A 1121 -11.71 0.11 -44.03
N GLU A 1122 -10.60 0.36 -44.74
CA GLU A 1122 -10.55 0.49 -46.20
C GLU A 1122 -10.97 -0.81 -46.94
N VAL A 1123 -10.53 -1.98 -46.46
CA VAL A 1123 -10.96 -3.27 -47.04
C VAL A 1123 -12.45 -3.48 -46.81
N THR A 1124 -12.94 -3.22 -45.59
CA THR A 1124 -14.36 -3.40 -45.24
C THR A 1124 -15.30 -2.42 -45.94
N GLU A 1125 -14.77 -1.38 -46.60
CA GLU A 1125 -15.55 -0.51 -47.48
C GLU A 1125 -15.99 -1.24 -48.77
N THR A 1126 -15.21 -2.24 -49.22
CA THR A 1126 -15.49 -2.98 -50.46
C THR A 1126 -15.73 -4.48 -50.29
N GLU A 1127 -15.21 -5.10 -49.23
CA GLU A 1127 -15.33 -6.52 -48.94
C GLU A 1127 -16.10 -6.74 -47.63
N PRO A 1128 -16.94 -7.78 -47.50
CA PRO A 1128 -17.80 -7.97 -46.33
C PRO A 1128 -17.04 -8.32 -45.04
N ASP A 1129 -15.87 -8.93 -45.14
CA ASP A 1129 -15.06 -9.38 -43.99
C ASP A 1129 -13.56 -9.13 -44.24
N PHE A 1130 -12.82 -8.76 -43.19
CA PHE A 1130 -11.36 -8.63 -43.25
C PHE A 1130 -10.67 -9.98 -43.01
N ARG A 1131 -10.04 -10.53 -44.04
CA ARG A 1131 -9.27 -11.78 -43.97
C ARG A 1131 -7.88 -11.56 -43.39
N LEU A 1132 -7.68 -11.84 -42.11
CA LEU A 1132 -6.39 -11.63 -41.41
C LEU A 1132 -5.25 -12.45 -42.02
N ASP A 1133 -5.53 -13.68 -42.47
CA ASP A 1133 -4.56 -14.61 -43.05
C ASP A 1133 -3.83 -14.04 -44.28
N ARG A 1134 -4.50 -13.16 -45.04
CA ARG A 1134 -3.92 -12.48 -46.22
C ARG A 1134 -2.73 -11.58 -45.87
N LEU A 1135 -2.59 -11.14 -44.62
CA LEU A 1135 -1.40 -10.40 -44.19
C LEU A 1135 -0.12 -11.23 -44.36
N GLY A 1136 -0.20 -12.55 -44.17
CA GLY A 1136 0.94 -13.45 -44.33
C GLY A 1136 1.38 -13.65 -45.79
N ASP A 1137 0.48 -13.37 -46.76
CA ASP A 1137 0.75 -13.51 -48.20
C ASP A 1137 1.44 -12.26 -48.80
N ILE A 1138 1.50 -11.16 -48.04
CA ILE A 1138 2.06 -9.88 -48.48
C ILE A 1138 3.46 -9.73 -47.90
N THR A 1139 4.39 -9.21 -48.69
CA THR A 1139 5.74 -8.97 -48.20
C THR A 1139 5.73 -7.92 -47.09
N THR A 1140 6.57 -8.08 -46.07
CA THR A 1140 6.67 -7.12 -44.95
C THR A 1140 6.96 -5.71 -45.44
N GLU A 1141 7.75 -5.60 -46.51
CA GLU A 1141 8.08 -4.32 -47.12
C GLU A 1141 6.84 -3.65 -47.72
N ASP A 1142 5.99 -4.38 -48.44
CA ASP A 1142 4.76 -3.83 -48.99
C ASP A 1142 3.81 -3.42 -47.85
N LEU A 1143 3.62 -4.26 -46.83
CA LEU A 1143 2.78 -3.97 -45.66
C LEU A 1143 3.13 -2.65 -44.98
N LEU A 1144 4.42 -2.35 -44.85
CA LEU A 1144 4.90 -1.15 -44.16
C LEU A 1144 4.98 0.09 -45.05
N LEU A 1145 5.21 -0.08 -46.36
CA LEU A 1145 5.59 1.01 -47.26
C LEU A 1145 4.53 1.42 -48.27
N GLU A 1146 3.65 0.52 -48.70
CA GLU A 1146 2.61 0.84 -49.68
C GLU A 1146 1.51 1.72 -49.05
N PRO A 1147 0.83 2.59 -49.83
CA PRO A 1147 -0.38 3.26 -49.37
C PRO A 1147 -1.44 2.24 -48.92
N VAL A 1148 -2.17 2.56 -47.84
CA VAL A 1148 -3.21 1.67 -47.30
C VAL A 1148 -4.28 1.35 -48.35
N THR A 1149 -4.65 2.32 -49.18
CA THR A 1149 -5.58 2.17 -50.30
C THR A 1149 -5.11 1.14 -51.34
N GLU A 1150 -3.80 1.09 -51.63
CA GLU A 1150 -3.22 0.12 -52.58
C GLU A 1150 -3.07 -1.26 -51.95
N LEU A 1151 -2.79 -1.33 -50.64
CA LEU A 1151 -2.76 -2.59 -49.89
C LEU A 1151 -4.15 -3.22 -49.81
N ALA A 1152 -5.20 -2.41 -49.62
CA ALA A 1152 -6.57 -2.89 -49.54
C ALA A 1152 -7.02 -3.60 -50.83
N ASP A 1153 -6.53 -3.17 -52.00
CA ASP A 1153 -6.81 -3.84 -53.29
C ASP A 1153 -6.35 -5.32 -53.30
N ARG A 1154 -5.39 -5.71 -52.45
CA ARG A 1154 -4.92 -7.11 -52.34
C ARG A 1154 -5.92 -8.04 -51.63
N TRP A 1155 -6.98 -7.48 -51.03
CA TRP A 1155 -8.10 -8.25 -50.48
C TRP A 1155 -9.21 -8.51 -51.49
N ARG A 1156 -9.14 -7.90 -52.68
CA ARG A 1156 -10.07 -8.17 -53.77
C ARG A 1156 -9.77 -9.53 -54.43
N PRO A 1157 -10.79 -10.31 -54.80
CA PRO A 1157 -10.64 -11.65 -55.36
C PRO A 1157 -10.00 -11.74 -56.76
#